data_AF-A0A661NR20-F1
#
_entry.id   AF-A0A661NR20-F1
#
_cell.length_a   1.000
_cell.length_b   1.000
_cell.length_c   1.000
_cell.angle_alpha   90.00
_cell.angle_beta   90.00
_cell.angle_gamma   90.00
#
_symmetry.space_group_name_H-M   'P 1'
#
loop_
_entity.id
_entity.type
_entity.pdbx_description
1 polymer ?
#
loop_
_entity_poly.entity_id
_entity_poly.type
_entity_poly.pdbx_seq_one_letter_code
_entity_poly.pdbx_strand_id
1 'polypeptide(L)'
;MPADSRSGGNRPPCWLPALVLALAAACGPPRFPWPRPAGREPVPVGNLEVQTINPGYHRLRSRVLVRRVLRPTRANLDYAAYHANVMINGPEPQQPLPPANSVPATDKLFAGVLVPGSVVASMGQTPLSESERRRPLAFSPLVDFLSRWDYAQAAPLESARSAVRAESWGGPRNIQHTSQEISELYRHQDGDAPAGEQWWVKIEFAPWARLFADMPDEDGDGVPEIYGQLQPRLVSRAIVDRVKREYCGRLLETGQVKAWLNELASYWYPSYNTDVVDLGDSRVWPLADTEPEVVAELAGLQVAAPVFVMRGKPRGRAIYNVFAVAGLSTDGAAPPSPAAAASAPVEKRRITPLLEPRRRALARQLADNGGSWQQWAASLARHWRHLRQVLRSRPESIKALAGRDGFLFFRNSIRYVVGGDLQQQPAGKNPFPTIVDFKNYLERLGVDFLLVPIPTKVEVFPDKILPGRFDPASLPVLNPYGRKLLLELTGAGVEVVDLLPAFLAARASRRPEQQLLYQPQDTHWTDRGLRLAARLLAARIKKYPWHAALAKKTIAYRQEEVRFRHQGDLVSRLAEEEKGRYRPAERIAHRVLDPDGQPYDDDPHSPIVILGDSFTGVYQRTYCRNAGVSAHLARLLGHPVDLVMSYGGGPNVRRKLLRRGEQALAGKRLVIWMFAARDLYDYWEDWEPLQPERKGR
;
A
#
# COMPACT_ATOMS: atom_id res chain seq x y z
N MET A 1 35.92 82.50 -33.72
CA MET A 1 36.89 81.49 -34.19
C MET A 1 37.20 80.55 -33.05
N PRO A 2 37.23 79.23 -33.26
CA PRO A 2 36.17 78.42 -33.87
C PRO A 2 35.75 77.29 -32.89
N ALA A 3 34.48 76.87 -32.90
CA ALA A 3 33.94 75.64 -33.53
C ALA A 3 34.16 74.39 -32.66
N ASP A 4 33.33 73.36 -32.57
CA ASP A 4 32.06 72.89 -33.15
C ASP A 4 31.82 71.56 -32.37
N SER A 5 30.68 70.89 -32.24
CA SER A 5 29.29 71.07 -32.60
C SER A 5 28.52 69.86 -32.03
N ARG A 6 27.25 70.08 -31.62
CA ARG A 6 26.04 69.23 -31.81
C ARG A 6 26.06 67.78 -31.29
N SER A 7 25.03 67.22 -30.66
CA SER A 7 23.56 67.35 -30.74
C SER A 7 23.00 66.44 -29.60
N GLY A 8 21.78 66.50 -29.09
CA GLY A 8 20.56 67.24 -29.36
C GLY A 8 19.52 66.65 -28.39
N GLY A 9 18.83 67.49 -27.64
CA GLY A 9 17.81 67.09 -26.69
C GLY A 9 16.45 66.83 -27.36
N ASN A 10 15.71 65.86 -26.84
CA ASN A 10 14.34 66.00 -26.33
C ASN A 10 13.70 64.61 -26.17
N ARG A 11 13.33 64.27 -24.92
CA ARG A 11 12.37 63.19 -24.63
C ARG A 11 10.96 63.80 -24.67
N PRO A 12 10.01 63.26 -25.45
CA PRO A 12 8.59 63.54 -25.31
C PRO A 12 7.93 62.55 -24.31
N PRO A 13 6.68 62.80 -23.88
CA PRO A 13 6.17 62.37 -22.58
C PRO A 13 5.68 60.92 -22.55
N CYS A 14 5.67 60.36 -21.34
CA CYS A 14 5.12 59.05 -21.00
C CYS A 14 3.66 58.93 -21.42
N TRP A 15 3.37 57.99 -22.30
CA TRP A 15 2.02 57.51 -22.56
C TRP A 15 1.60 56.58 -21.41
N LEU A 16 0.48 56.91 -20.75
CA LEU A 16 -0.22 55.99 -19.86
C LEU A 16 -0.59 54.71 -20.62
N PRO A 17 -0.35 53.50 -20.10
CA PRO A 17 -1.18 52.37 -20.45
C PRO A 17 -2.48 52.46 -19.67
N ALA A 18 -3.59 52.48 -20.40
CA ALA A 18 -4.94 52.41 -19.88
C ALA A 18 -5.07 51.28 -18.86
N LEU A 19 -5.51 51.65 -17.66
CA LEU A 19 -5.93 50.72 -16.62
C LEU A 19 -7.21 50.03 -17.14
N VAL A 20 -7.08 48.84 -17.73
CA VAL A 20 -8.22 47.94 -17.88
C VAL A 20 -8.54 47.44 -16.48
N LEU A 21 -9.42 48.18 -15.81
CA LEU A 21 -10.18 47.70 -14.67
C LEU A 21 -11.02 46.53 -15.16
N ALA A 22 -10.45 45.32 -15.09
CA ALA A 22 -11.25 44.12 -15.05
C ALA A 22 -12.10 44.21 -13.79
N LEU A 23 -13.34 44.66 -13.94
CA LEU A 23 -14.44 44.37 -13.02
C LEU A 23 -14.58 42.85 -12.95
N ALA A 24 -13.72 42.20 -12.17
CA ALA A 24 -14.03 40.91 -11.59
C ALA A 24 -15.17 41.19 -10.62
N ALA A 25 -16.40 41.16 -11.14
CA ALA A 25 -17.57 40.96 -10.31
C ALA A 25 -17.24 39.74 -9.44
N ALA A 26 -17.09 39.94 -8.13
CA ALA A 26 -17.02 38.88 -7.16
C ALA A 26 -18.40 38.21 -7.12
N CYS A 27 -18.77 37.53 -8.20
CA CYS A 27 -19.88 36.60 -8.21
C CYS A 27 -19.47 35.49 -7.25
N GLY A 28 -20.19 35.39 -6.12
CA GLY A 28 -20.06 34.24 -5.23
C GLY A 28 -20.25 32.93 -5.98
N PRO A 29 -19.90 31.79 -5.35
CA PRO A 29 -20.08 30.47 -5.96
C PRO A 29 -21.49 30.33 -6.55
N PRO A 30 -21.64 29.70 -7.73
CA PRO A 30 -22.97 29.51 -8.32
C PRO A 30 -23.85 28.68 -7.39
N ARG A 31 -25.17 28.83 -7.53
CA ARG A 31 -26.12 27.94 -6.85
C ARG A 31 -26.08 26.56 -7.46
N PHE A 32 -26.34 25.55 -6.64
CA PHE A 32 -26.51 24.18 -7.08
C PHE A 32 -27.68 24.08 -8.08
N PRO A 33 -27.46 23.51 -9.27
CA PRO A 33 -28.40 23.65 -10.39
C PRO A 33 -29.48 22.55 -10.47
N TRP A 34 -29.44 21.52 -9.61
CA TRP A 34 -30.36 20.37 -9.68
C TRP A 34 -31.47 20.41 -8.61
N PRO A 35 -32.58 19.69 -8.82
CA PRO A 35 -33.74 19.72 -7.93
C PRO A 35 -33.39 19.39 -6.48
N ARG A 36 -33.98 20.14 -5.55
CA ARG A 36 -33.96 19.86 -4.11
C ARG A 36 -35.33 19.45 -3.59
N PRO A 37 -35.40 18.64 -2.53
CA PRO A 37 -36.66 18.42 -1.83
C PRO A 37 -37.16 19.72 -1.19
N ALA A 38 -38.48 19.87 -1.07
CA ALA A 38 -39.13 21.02 -0.46
C ALA A 38 -39.02 21.05 1.08
N GLY A 39 -38.38 20.05 1.70
CA GLY A 39 -38.18 19.92 3.14
C GLY A 39 -37.02 18.98 3.49
N ARG A 40 -36.71 18.81 4.79
CA ARG A 40 -35.75 17.80 5.26
C ARG A 40 -36.39 16.41 5.16
N GLU A 41 -35.90 15.58 4.26
CA GLU A 41 -36.26 14.17 4.22
C GLU A 41 -35.55 13.40 5.35
N PRO A 42 -36.10 12.26 5.81
CA PRO A 42 -35.44 11.42 6.80
C PRO A 42 -34.08 10.93 6.28
N VAL A 43 -33.04 11.12 7.08
CA VAL A 43 -31.66 10.67 6.82
C VAL A 43 -31.65 9.16 6.50
N PRO A 44 -30.84 8.71 5.52
CA PRO A 44 -30.80 7.32 5.11
C PRO A 44 -30.61 6.33 6.28
N VAL A 45 -31.42 5.28 6.25
CA VAL A 45 -31.44 4.20 7.23
C VAL A 45 -30.15 3.39 7.10
N GLY A 46 -29.48 3.10 8.22
CA GLY A 46 -28.22 2.35 8.24
C GLY A 46 -28.27 1.01 7.47
N ASN A 47 -27.11 0.61 6.92
CA ASN A 47 -26.94 -0.63 6.16
C ASN A 47 -27.41 -1.86 6.97
N LEU A 48 -28.13 -2.77 6.31
CA LEU A 48 -28.71 -3.95 6.95
C LEU A 48 -27.68 -4.93 7.50
N GLU A 49 -26.51 -5.03 6.86
CA GLU A 49 -25.50 -6.07 7.12
C GLU A 49 -24.19 -5.51 7.69
N VAL A 50 -24.05 -4.18 7.74
CA VAL A 50 -22.84 -3.50 8.21
C VAL A 50 -23.21 -2.39 9.17
N GLN A 51 -22.64 -2.42 10.38
CA GLN A 51 -22.95 -1.48 11.44
C GLN A 51 -21.68 -0.79 11.94
N THR A 52 -21.74 0.53 12.12
CA THR A 52 -20.78 1.24 12.96
C THR A 52 -21.19 1.07 14.41
N ILE A 53 -20.32 0.51 15.25
CA ILE A 53 -20.68 0.17 16.64
C ILE A 53 -19.98 1.04 17.68
N ASN A 54 -18.96 1.82 17.33
CA ASN A 54 -18.35 2.74 18.29
C ASN A 54 -19.21 4.02 18.45
N PRO A 55 -19.54 4.41 19.69
CA PRO A 55 -20.39 5.57 19.95
C PRO A 55 -19.79 6.88 19.40
N GLY A 56 -20.65 7.77 18.90
CA GLY A 56 -20.24 9.12 18.51
C GLY A 56 -19.26 9.22 17.33
N TYR A 57 -19.11 8.14 16.56
CA TYR A 57 -18.24 8.15 15.38
C TYR A 57 -18.57 9.30 14.43
N HIS A 58 -17.54 10.01 13.98
CA HIS A 58 -17.67 11.10 13.02
C HIS A 58 -16.58 11.00 11.96
N ARG A 59 -16.99 10.73 10.71
CA ARG A 59 -16.09 10.36 9.60
C ARG A 59 -14.97 11.36 9.30
N LEU A 60 -15.10 12.63 9.66
CA LEU A 60 -14.06 13.65 9.43
C LEU A 60 -13.04 13.83 10.57
N ARG A 61 -13.35 13.40 11.80
CA ARG A 61 -12.56 13.75 13.00
C ARG A 61 -12.23 12.58 13.92
N SER A 62 -12.99 11.50 13.85
CA SER A 62 -12.76 10.29 14.65
C SER A 62 -11.41 9.66 14.38
N ARG A 63 -10.91 8.92 15.36
CA ARG A 63 -9.61 8.22 15.29
C ARG A 63 -9.79 6.71 15.31
N VAL A 64 -11.02 6.25 15.48
CA VAL A 64 -11.36 4.84 15.41
C VAL A 64 -12.71 4.65 14.72
N LEU A 65 -12.73 3.76 13.74
CA LEU A 65 -13.93 3.21 13.13
C LEU A 65 -14.03 1.74 13.51
N VAL A 66 -15.11 1.35 14.16
CA VAL A 66 -15.41 -0.04 14.51
C VAL A 66 -16.62 -0.52 13.72
N ARG A 67 -16.40 -1.53 12.88
CA ARG A 67 -17.41 -2.12 12.01
C ARG A 67 -17.76 -3.53 12.47
N ARG A 68 -19.06 -3.79 12.58
CA ARG A 68 -19.63 -5.13 12.67
C ARG A 68 -20.24 -5.53 11.33
N VAL A 69 -19.75 -6.62 10.75
CA VAL A 69 -20.25 -7.20 9.50
C VAL A 69 -21.04 -8.47 9.84
N LEU A 70 -22.33 -8.47 9.56
CA LEU A 70 -23.25 -9.56 9.93
C LEU A 70 -23.19 -10.73 8.94
N ARG A 71 -22.95 -10.42 7.66
CA ARG A 71 -22.84 -11.40 6.59
C ARG A 71 -21.51 -11.22 5.83
N PRO A 72 -20.59 -12.20 5.85
CA PRO A 72 -19.23 -12.07 5.32
C PRO A 72 -19.18 -12.18 3.79
N THR A 73 -19.82 -11.27 3.07
CA THR A 73 -19.72 -11.18 1.61
C THR A 73 -18.65 -10.17 1.22
N ARG A 74 -18.11 -10.27 0.01
CA ARG A 74 -17.14 -9.29 -0.49
C ARG A 74 -17.72 -7.87 -0.47
N ALA A 75 -18.98 -7.72 -0.89
CA ALA A 75 -19.71 -6.45 -0.87
C ALA A 75 -19.76 -5.80 0.52
N ASN A 76 -20.10 -6.57 1.56
CA ASN A 76 -20.26 -6.03 2.91
C ASN A 76 -18.92 -5.68 3.55
N LEU A 77 -17.87 -6.46 3.28
CA LEU A 77 -16.53 -6.17 3.73
C LEU A 77 -15.98 -4.89 3.08
N ASP A 78 -16.11 -4.76 1.76
CA ASP A 78 -15.70 -3.56 1.02
C ASP A 78 -16.53 -2.33 1.46
N TYR A 79 -17.85 -2.47 1.69
CA TYR A 79 -18.66 -1.38 2.23
C TYR A 79 -18.20 -0.98 3.65
N ALA A 80 -17.97 -1.94 4.54
CA ALA A 80 -17.47 -1.66 5.89
C ALA A 80 -16.13 -0.90 5.88
N ALA A 81 -15.26 -1.23 4.92
CA ALA A 81 -13.97 -0.58 4.77
C ALA A 81 -14.08 0.82 4.14
N TYR A 82 -14.92 1.05 3.14
CA TYR A 82 -14.88 2.29 2.36
C TYR A 82 -15.94 3.32 2.77
N HIS A 83 -17.12 2.89 3.20
CA HIS A 83 -18.18 3.83 3.54
C HIS A 83 -17.80 4.66 4.77
N ALA A 84 -17.94 5.99 4.65
CA ALA A 84 -17.72 6.96 5.71
C ALA A 84 -16.44 6.72 6.54
N ASN A 85 -15.34 6.28 5.91
CA ASN A 85 -14.13 5.89 6.63
C ASN A 85 -13.13 7.04 6.76
N VAL A 86 -12.84 7.44 8.00
CA VAL A 86 -11.91 8.53 8.33
C VAL A 86 -10.47 8.29 7.85
N MET A 87 -10.06 7.02 7.71
CA MET A 87 -8.72 6.64 7.26
C MET A 87 -8.42 7.07 5.82
N ILE A 88 -9.45 7.11 4.97
CA ILE A 88 -9.28 7.36 3.53
C ILE A 88 -9.60 8.81 3.12
N ASN A 89 -9.92 9.68 4.08
CA ASN A 89 -10.18 11.09 3.80
C ASN A 89 -8.93 11.77 3.22
N GLY A 90 -9.04 12.25 1.97
CA GLY A 90 -7.97 12.98 1.30
C GLY A 90 -7.55 14.24 2.06
N PRO A 91 -6.29 14.68 1.93
CA PRO A 91 -5.86 15.96 2.49
C PRO A 91 -6.53 17.11 1.74
N GLU A 92 -6.86 18.16 2.48
CA GLU A 92 -7.29 19.44 1.92
C GLU A 92 -6.12 20.08 1.12
N PRO A 93 -6.37 20.67 -0.05
CA PRO A 93 -5.34 21.41 -0.78
C PRO A 93 -4.86 22.63 0.03
N GLN A 94 -3.57 22.97 -0.08
CA GLN A 94 -3.00 24.14 0.62
C GLN A 94 -3.64 25.46 0.17
N GLN A 95 -4.10 25.53 -1.07
CA GLN A 95 -4.88 26.64 -1.60
C GLN A 95 -6.28 26.12 -1.92
N PRO A 96 -7.35 26.81 -1.49
CA PRO A 96 -8.71 26.45 -1.85
C PRO A 96 -8.86 26.39 -3.37
N LEU A 97 -9.57 25.38 -3.86
CA LEU A 97 -9.96 25.38 -5.27
C LEU A 97 -10.96 26.51 -5.52
N PRO A 98 -10.88 27.18 -6.69
CA PRO A 98 -11.90 28.14 -7.05
C PRO A 98 -13.27 27.44 -7.12
N PRO A 99 -14.37 28.17 -6.82
CA PRO A 99 -15.71 27.68 -7.08
C PRO A 99 -15.91 27.21 -8.53
N ALA A 100 -16.98 26.46 -8.78
CA ALA A 100 -17.39 26.15 -10.13
C ALA A 100 -17.59 27.46 -10.92
N ASN A 101 -16.91 27.59 -12.05
CA ASN A 101 -17.08 28.73 -12.96
C ASN A 101 -17.97 28.36 -14.16
N SER A 102 -18.27 27.07 -14.33
CA SER A 102 -19.24 26.57 -15.30
C SER A 102 -19.81 25.22 -14.83
N VAL A 103 -21.05 24.95 -15.20
CA VAL A 103 -21.70 23.65 -15.01
C VAL A 103 -21.88 23.04 -16.40
N PRO A 104 -21.34 21.84 -16.67
CA PRO A 104 -21.59 21.15 -17.92
C PRO A 104 -23.10 20.96 -18.17
N ALA A 105 -23.51 20.96 -19.43
CA ALA A 105 -24.86 20.54 -19.81
C ALA A 105 -25.14 19.12 -19.27
N THR A 106 -26.40 18.83 -18.92
CA THR A 106 -26.78 17.59 -18.23
C THR A 106 -26.41 16.31 -18.98
N ASP A 107 -26.35 16.36 -20.30
CA ASP A 107 -25.93 15.27 -21.18
C ASP A 107 -24.40 15.08 -21.26
N LYS A 108 -23.63 16.09 -20.85
CA LYS A 108 -22.16 16.11 -20.84
C LYS A 108 -21.54 16.02 -19.45
N LEU A 109 -22.34 16.20 -18.40
CA LEU A 109 -21.90 16.09 -17.01
C LEU A 109 -21.18 14.76 -16.79
N PHE A 110 -19.97 14.82 -16.21
CA PHE A 110 -19.13 13.64 -15.99
C PHE A 110 -18.90 12.83 -17.28
N ALA A 111 -18.68 13.52 -18.40
CA ALA A 111 -18.55 12.93 -19.73
C ALA A 111 -19.76 12.06 -20.17
N GLY A 112 -20.97 12.40 -19.72
CA GLY A 112 -22.22 11.75 -20.14
C GLY A 112 -22.38 10.33 -19.61
N VAL A 113 -21.82 10.04 -18.42
CA VAL A 113 -21.92 8.73 -17.77
C VAL A 113 -23.22 8.55 -16.98
N LEU A 114 -23.90 9.66 -16.67
CA LEU A 114 -25.22 9.66 -16.05
C LEU A 114 -26.33 9.79 -17.09
N VAL A 115 -27.51 9.27 -16.78
CA VAL A 115 -28.73 9.49 -17.58
C VAL A 115 -29.14 10.96 -17.44
N PRO A 116 -29.35 11.70 -18.56
CA PRO A 116 -29.80 13.09 -18.49
C PRO A 116 -31.08 13.23 -17.66
N GLY A 117 -31.10 14.21 -16.75
CA GLY A 117 -32.26 14.46 -15.88
C GLY A 117 -32.36 13.58 -14.64
N SER A 118 -31.46 12.60 -14.45
CA SER A 118 -31.47 11.74 -13.25
C SER A 118 -30.78 12.32 -12.02
N VAL A 119 -30.11 13.46 -12.15
CA VAL A 119 -29.30 14.05 -11.07
C VAL A 119 -30.20 14.72 -10.04
N VAL A 120 -30.10 14.30 -8.79
CA VAL A 120 -30.90 14.78 -7.66
C VAL A 120 -30.05 15.01 -6.41
N ALA A 121 -30.56 15.85 -5.51
CA ALA A 121 -29.86 16.26 -4.28
C ALA A 121 -30.15 15.37 -3.06
N SER A 122 -31.13 14.47 -3.16
CA SER A 122 -31.60 13.63 -2.05
C SER A 122 -31.90 12.21 -2.52
N MET A 123 -31.65 11.21 -1.66
CA MET A 123 -31.94 9.82 -1.98
C MET A 123 -33.44 9.55 -2.09
N GLY A 124 -34.28 10.31 -1.37
CA GLY A 124 -35.74 10.19 -1.46
C GLY A 124 -36.32 10.56 -2.82
N GLN A 125 -35.57 11.30 -3.65
CA GLN A 125 -35.94 11.64 -5.03
C GLN A 125 -35.59 10.53 -6.05
N THR A 126 -34.98 9.43 -5.59
CA THR A 126 -34.68 8.26 -6.42
C THR A 126 -35.81 7.22 -6.35
N PRO A 127 -35.96 6.34 -7.35
CA PRO A 127 -36.96 5.27 -7.33
C PRO A 127 -36.59 4.11 -6.39
N LEU A 128 -35.48 4.21 -5.66
CA LEU A 128 -35.00 3.16 -4.77
C LEU A 128 -36.02 2.86 -3.66
N SER A 129 -36.36 1.60 -3.49
CA SER A 129 -37.13 1.10 -2.35
C SER A 129 -36.33 1.21 -1.05
N GLU A 130 -37.00 1.21 0.10
CA GLU A 130 -36.33 1.25 1.41
C GLU A 130 -35.29 0.14 1.58
N SER A 131 -35.60 -1.08 1.10
CA SER A 131 -34.67 -2.22 1.16
C SER A 131 -33.42 -1.99 0.31
N GLU A 132 -33.57 -1.42 -0.89
CA GLU A 132 -32.45 -1.11 -1.80
C GLU A 132 -31.55 -0.01 -1.22
N ARG A 133 -32.14 1.03 -0.62
CA ARG A 133 -31.41 2.11 0.08
C ARG A 133 -30.52 1.60 1.22
N ARG A 134 -30.87 0.46 1.82
CA ARG A 134 -30.12 -0.14 2.94
C ARG A 134 -29.11 -1.21 2.53
N ARG A 135 -28.90 -1.40 1.23
CA ARG A 135 -27.90 -2.34 0.67
C ARG A 135 -26.97 -1.68 -0.37
N PRO A 136 -26.38 -0.51 -0.06
CA PRO A 136 -25.38 0.10 -0.94
C PRO A 136 -24.14 -0.78 -1.11
N LEU A 137 -23.50 -0.64 -2.27
CA LEU A 137 -22.21 -1.25 -2.59
C LEU A 137 -21.15 -0.16 -2.67
N ALA A 138 -19.99 -0.35 -2.04
CA ALA A 138 -18.85 0.55 -2.24
C ALA A 138 -18.36 0.46 -3.69
N PHE A 139 -18.41 1.58 -4.42
CA PHE A 139 -18.28 1.56 -5.88
C PHE A 139 -16.86 1.26 -6.35
N SER A 140 -15.86 2.01 -5.85
CA SER A 140 -14.47 1.81 -6.25
C SER A 140 -13.95 0.37 -6.06
N PRO A 141 -14.11 -0.28 -4.88
CA PRO A 141 -13.67 -1.66 -4.71
C PRO A 141 -14.50 -2.67 -5.53
N LEU A 142 -15.78 -2.40 -5.80
CA LEU A 142 -16.59 -3.20 -6.73
C LEU A 142 -16.00 -3.16 -8.16
N VAL A 143 -15.66 -1.98 -8.66
CA VAL A 143 -15.03 -1.84 -9.98
C VAL A 143 -13.69 -2.58 -10.02
N ASP A 144 -12.87 -2.49 -8.97
CA ASP A 144 -11.60 -3.24 -8.89
C ASP A 144 -11.82 -4.76 -8.85
N PHE A 145 -12.89 -5.24 -8.20
CA PHE A 145 -13.28 -6.65 -8.21
C PHE A 145 -13.64 -7.11 -9.63
N LEU A 146 -14.45 -6.33 -10.35
CA LEU A 146 -14.86 -6.64 -11.73
C LEU A 146 -13.68 -6.58 -12.70
N SER A 147 -12.80 -5.59 -12.58
CA SER A 147 -11.61 -5.42 -13.42
C SER A 147 -10.64 -6.60 -13.32
N ARG A 148 -10.57 -7.27 -12.15
CA ARG A 148 -9.79 -8.50 -11.95
C ARG A 148 -10.47 -9.74 -12.52
N TRP A 149 -11.79 -9.74 -12.68
CA TRP A 149 -12.52 -10.84 -13.33
C TRP A 149 -12.44 -10.69 -14.84
N ASP A 150 -12.94 -9.59 -15.38
CA ASP A 150 -12.94 -9.27 -16.80
C ASP A 150 -12.82 -7.75 -17.00
N TYR A 151 -11.63 -7.31 -17.39
CA TYR A 151 -11.36 -5.89 -17.62
C TYR A 151 -12.15 -5.31 -18.80
N ALA A 152 -12.42 -6.10 -19.85
CA ALA A 152 -13.16 -5.60 -21.00
C ALA A 152 -14.60 -5.28 -20.61
N GLN A 153 -15.22 -6.14 -19.80
CA GLN A 153 -16.54 -5.90 -19.23
C GLN A 153 -16.53 -4.74 -18.22
N ALA A 154 -15.50 -4.63 -17.37
CA ALA A 154 -15.43 -3.58 -16.34
C ALA A 154 -15.03 -2.18 -16.87
N ALA A 155 -14.42 -2.10 -18.06
CA ALA A 155 -13.86 -0.86 -18.61
C ALA A 155 -14.84 0.33 -18.70
N PRO A 156 -16.14 0.15 -19.02
CA PRO A 156 -17.11 1.25 -18.98
C PRO A 156 -17.30 1.83 -17.57
N LEU A 157 -17.31 1.00 -16.53
CA LEU A 157 -17.40 1.46 -15.12
C LEU A 157 -16.11 2.13 -14.65
N GLU A 158 -14.95 1.65 -15.11
CA GLU A 158 -13.66 2.32 -14.90
C GLU A 158 -13.64 3.72 -15.51
N SER A 159 -14.22 3.86 -16.69
CA SER A 159 -14.36 5.14 -17.37
C SER A 159 -15.34 6.06 -16.63
N ALA A 160 -16.44 5.53 -16.10
CA ALA A 160 -17.36 6.28 -15.25
C ALA A 160 -16.69 6.79 -13.97
N ARG A 161 -15.95 5.91 -13.27
CA ARG A 161 -15.12 6.27 -12.11
C ARG A 161 -14.17 7.43 -12.42
N SER A 162 -13.44 7.31 -13.53
CA SER A 162 -12.46 8.31 -13.96
C SER A 162 -13.12 9.63 -14.38
N ALA A 163 -14.24 9.57 -15.09
CA ALA A 163 -14.94 10.75 -15.59
C ALA A 163 -15.52 11.60 -14.45
N VAL A 164 -16.10 10.97 -13.43
CA VAL A 164 -16.57 11.70 -12.23
C VAL A 164 -15.40 12.37 -11.52
N ARG A 165 -14.31 11.64 -11.27
CA ARG A 165 -13.12 12.16 -10.58
C ARG A 165 -12.38 13.27 -11.34
N ALA A 166 -12.47 13.28 -12.67
CA ALA A 166 -11.77 14.21 -13.54
C ALA A 166 -12.57 15.48 -13.89
N GLU A 167 -13.85 15.56 -13.51
CA GLU A 167 -14.69 16.72 -13.78
C GLU A 167 -14.15 17.96 -13.07
N SER A 168 -13.88 19.01 -13.85
CA SER A 168 -13.16 20.19 -13.35
C SER A 168 -14.08 21.38 -13.06
N TRP A 169 -15.37 21.28 -13.38
CA TRP A 169 -16.35 22.35 -13.16
C TRP A 169 -15.92 23.68 -13.81
N GLY A 170 -15.26 23.57 -14.96
CA GLY A 170 -14.63 24.63 -15.76
C GLY A 170 -13.36 25.26 -15.17
N GLY A 171 -12.89 24.78 -14.02
CA GLY A 171 -11.59 25.13 -13.48
C GLY A 171 -10.43 24.44 -14.21
N PRO A 172 -9.18 24.88 -13.98
CA PRO A 172 -8.00 24.17 -14.45
C PRO A 172 -7.97 22.77 -13.84
N ARG A 173 -7.59 21.78 -14.64
CA ARG A 173 -7.51 20.38 -14.17
C ARG A 173 -6.50 20.25 -13.02
N ASN A 174 -6.94 19.64 -11.92
CA ASN A 174 -6.09 19.33 -10.78
C ASN A 174 -5.73 17.84 -10.78
N ILE A 175 -4.45 17.53 -10.98
CA ILE A 175 -3.93 16.15 -10.97
C ILE A 175 -3.52 15.67 -9.57
N GLN A 176 -3.56 16.54 -8.56
CA GLN A 176 -3.11 16.25 -7.19
C GLN A 176 -4.25 15.92 -6.25
N HIS A 177 -5.43 16.53 -6.44
CA HIS A 177 -6.58 16.38 -5.56
C HIS A 177 -7.81 15.97 -6.36
N THR A 178 -8.55 15.02 -5.80
CA THR A 178 -9.86 14.60 -6.31
C THR A 178 -10.94 15.28 -5.49
N SER A 179 -11.72 16.16 -6.12
CA SER A 179 -12.78 16.93 -5.44
C SER A 179 -14.10 16.18 -5.33
N GLN A 180 -14.31 15.13 -6.13
CA GLN A 180 -15.50 14.28 -6.08
C GLN A 180 -15.23 12.85 -6.54
N GLU A 181 -16.02 11.92 -6.05
CA GLU A 181 -15.99 10.52 -6.50
C GLU A 181 -17.33 9.81 -6.35
N ILE A 182 -17.52 8.74 -7.12
CA ILE A 182 -18.61 7.81 -6.87
C ILE A 182 -18.24 6.98 -5.62
N SER A 183 -18.94 7.22 -4.50
CA SER A 183 -18.72 6.52 -3.24
C SER A 183 -19.50 5.21 -3.19
N GLU A 184 -20.77 5.25 -3.61
CA GLU A 184 -21.71 4.14 -3.45
C GLU A 184 -22.52 3.87 -4.70
N LEU A 185 -22.99 2.62 -4.80
CA LEU A 185 -23.87 2.14 -5.85
C LEU A 185 -25.06 1.38 -5.26
N TYR A 186 -26.23 1.68 -5.81
CA TYR A 186 -27.51 1.12 -5.47
C TYR A 186 -28.10 0.43 -6.70
N ARG A 187 -28.72 -0.72 -6.46
CA ARG A 187 -29.33 -1.54 -7.51
C ARG A 187 -30.83 -1.41 -7.39
N HIS A 188 -31.47 -0.94 -8.44
CA HIS A 188 -32.92 -0.78 -8.51
C HIS A 188 -33.52 -1.76 -9.51
N GLN A 189 -34.57 -2.47 -9.11
CA GLN A 189 -35.36 -3.31 -10.02
C GLN A 189 -36.64 -2.57 -10.43
N ASP A 190 -36.76 -2.26 -11.73
CA ASP A 190 -37.96 -1.65 -12.31
C ASP A 190 -38.97 -2.75 -12.70
N GLY A 191 -39.89 -3.08 -11.79
CA GLY A 191 -40.92 -4.12 -11.97
C GLY A 191 -40.41 -5.57 -11.95
N ASP A 192 -41.24 -6.52 -12.40
CA ASP A 192 -40.95 -7.97 -12.42
C ASP A 192 -40.17 -8.44 -13.68
N ALA A 193 -39.80 -7.52 -14.58
CA ALA A 193 -39.20 -7.88 -15.87
C ALA A 193 -37.68 -8.18 -15.76
N PRO A 194 -37.16 -9.30 -16.33
CA PRO A 194 -35.75 -9.70 -16.26
C PRO A 194 -34.72 -8.74 -16.92
N ALA A 195 -35.17 -7.65 -17.56
CA ALA A 195 -34.34 -6.77 -18.39
C ALA A 195 -34.08 -5.36 -17.81
N GLY A 196 -34.56 -5.04 -16.60
CA GLY A 196 -34.66 -3.65 -16.10
C GLY A 196 -33.86 -3.28 -14.85
N GLU A 197 -32.70 -3.90 -14.56
CA GLU A 197 -31.90 -3.45 -13.40
C GLU A 197 -31.22 -2.09 -13.68
N GLN A 198 -31.65 -1.05 -12.98
CA GLN A 198 -31.04 0.28 -13.04
C GLN A 198 -29.98 0.41 -11.93
N TRP A 199 -28.87 1.08 -12.23
CA TRP A 199 -27.80 1.33 -11.27
C TRP A 199 -27.77 2.82 -10.93
N TRP A 200 -28.08 3.14 -9.68
CA TRP A 200 -28.01 4.48 -9.11
C TRP A 200 -26.72 4.63 -8.32
N VAL A 201 -26.12 5.82 -8.35
CA VAL A 201 -24.86 6.09 -7.67
C VAL A 201 -24.97 7.31 -6.77
N LYS A 202 -24.25 7.25 -5.64
CA LYS A 202 -23.98 8.41 -4.78
C LYS A 202 -22.62 8.97 -5.15
N ILE A 203 -22.57 10.26 -5.45
CA ILE A 203 -21.34 11.01 -5.73
C ILE A 203 -21.11 11.93 -4.55
N GLU A 204 -20.04 11.66 -3.81
CA GLU A 204 -19.60 12.49 -2.70
C GLU A 204 -18.56 13.50 -3.18
N PHE A 205 -18.63 14.70 -2.62
CA PHE A 205 -17.65 15.77 -2.80
C PHE A 205 -16.79 15.87 -1.56
N ALA A 206 -15.49 16.14 -1.76
CA ALA A 206 -14.61 16.39 -0.64
C ALA A 206 -15.14 17.58 0.19
N PRO A 207 -15.06 17.56 1.54
CA PRO A 207 -15.60 18.63 2.39
C PRO A 207 -15.10 20.04 2.07
N TRP A 208 -13.89 20.13 1.52
CA TRP A 208 -13.23 21.37 1.12
C TRP A 208 -13.62 21.82 -0.30
N ALA A 209 -14.24 20.96 -1.12
CA ALA A 209 -14.69 21.28 -2.46
C ALA A 209 -16.02 22.06 -2.41
N ARG A 210 -15.92 23.35 -2.07
CA ARG A 210 -17.05 24.29 -2.03
C ARG A 210 -17.41 24.82 -3.42
N LEU A 211 -17.77 23.89 -4.32
CA LEU A 211 -18.02 24.18 -5.73
C LEU A 211 -19.26 25.07 -5.95
N PHE A 212 -20.29 24.89 -5.12
CA PHE A 212 -21.54 25.64 -5.15
C PHE A 212 -21.80 26.31 -3.79
N ALA A 213 -22.56 27.42 -3.78
CA ALA A 213 -22.88 28.16 -2.55
C ALA A 213 -23.67 27.33 -1.53
N ASP A 214 -24.49 26.41 -2.04
CA ASP A 214 -25.47 25.63 -1.33
C ASP A 214 -25.33 24.14 -1.68
N MET A 215 -24.12 23.60 -1.51
CA MET A 215 -23.88 22.17 -1.71
C MET A 215 -24.88 21.31 -0.89
N PRO A 216 -25.57 20.32 -1.50
CA PRO A 216 -26.46 19.40 -0.77
C PRO A 216 -25.67 18.46 0.14
N ASP A 217 -26.17 18.28 1.35
CA ASP A 217 -25.61 17.42 2.40
C ASP A 217 -26.80 16.82 3.16
N GLU A 218 -27.29 15.67 2.66
CA GLU A 218 -28.55 15.05 3.08
C GLU A 218 -28.49 14.56 4.55
N ASP A 219 -27.37 13.98 4.94
CA ASP A 219 -27.16 13.43 6.29
C ASP A 219 -26.49 14.40 7.27
N GLY A 220 -25.99 15.55 6.78
CA GLY A 220 -25.40 16.60 7.60
C GLY A 220 -24.03 16.21 8.17
N ASP A 221 -23.34 15.23 7.57
CA ASP A 221 -22.04 14.75 8.03
C ASP A 221 -20.86 15.67 7.60
N GLY A 222 -21.17 16.71 6.82
CA GLY A 222 -20.22 17.68 6.28
C GLY A 222 -19.56 17.25 4.98
N VAL A 223 -19.98 16.14 4.37
CA VAL A 223 -19.55 15.63 3.07
C VAL A 223 -20.71 15.81 2.09
N PRO A 224 -20.64 16.82 1.20
CA PRO A 224 -21.74 17.02 0.28
C PRO A 224 -21.91 15.87 -0.72
N GLU A 225 -23.14 15.68 -1.18
CA GLU A 225 -23.48 14.51 -2.00
C GLU A 225 -24.65 14.73 -2.96
N ILE A 226 -24.58 14.04 -4.09
CA ILE A 226 -25.66 13.99 -5.09
C ILE A 226 -25.87 12.55 -5.54
N TYR A 227 -27.02 12.31 -6.16
CA TYR A 227 -27.36 11.01 -6.72
C TYR A 227 -27.63 11.12 -8.21
N GLY A 228 -27.40 10.02 -8.94
CA GLY A 228 -27.76 9.93 -10.35
C GLY A 228 -27.78 8.50 -10.86
N GLN A 229 -28.50 8.27 -11.95
CA GLN A 229 -28.56 6.96 -12.60
C GLN A 229 -27.40 6.81 -13.59
N LEU A 230 -26.62 5.73 -13.49
CA LEU A 230 -25.64 5.38 -14.51
C LEU A 230 -26.34 5.01 -15.82
N GLN A 231 -25.72 5.40 -16.94
CA GLN A 231 -26.18 5.00 -18.26
C GLN A 231 -26.26 3.46 -18.39
N PRO A 232 -27.39 2.88 -18.83
CA PRO A 232 -27.55 1.41 -18.91
C PRO A 232 -26.47 0.72 -19.75
N ARG A 233 -25.96 1.39 -20.80
CA ARG A 233 -24.87 0.89 -21.66
C ARG A 233 -23.55 0.62 -20.91
N LEU A 234 -23.37 1.16 -19.71
CA LEU A 234 -22.16 0.96 -18.90
C LEU A 234 -22.19 -0.37 -18.12
N VAL A 235 -23.36 -1.01 -18.03
CA VAL A 235 -23.59 -2.18 -17.19
C VAL A 235 -24.11 -3.32 -18.06
N SER A 236 -23.28 -4.35 -18.29
CA SER A 236 -23.71 -5.53 -19.01
C SER A 236 -24.43 -6.52 -18.10
N ARG A 237 -25.27 -7.39 -18.68
CA ARG A 237 -25.93 -8.48 -17.94
C ARG A 237 -24.92 -9.37 -17.18
N ALA A 238 -23.76 -9.63 -17.78
CA ALA A 238 -22.70 -10.41 -17.16
C ALA A 238 -22.15 -9.74 -15.89
N ILE A 239 -22.04 -8.41 -15.88
CA ILE A 239 -21.69 -7.65 -14.68
C ILE A 239 -22.77 -7.82 -13.61
N VAL A 240 -24.04 -7.61 -13.95
CA VAL A 240 -25.16 -7.75 -13.00
C VAL A 240 -25.17 -9.14 -12.36
N ASP A 241 -25.03 -10.19 -13.17
CA ASP A 241 -25.01 -11.57 -12.70
C ASP A 241 -23.80 -11.85 -11.79
N ARG A 242 -22.61 -11.35 -12.16
CA ARG A 242 -21.40 -11.49 -11.35
C ARG A 242 -21.53 -10.77 -10.00
N VAL A 243 -22.06 -9.55 -9.99
CA VAL A 243 -22.29 -8.79 -8.76
C VAL A 243 -23.28 -9.51 -7.85
N LYS A 244 -24.43 -9.93 -8.39
CA LYS A 244 -25.45 -10.66 -7.63
C LYS A 244 -24.89 -11.93 -6.99
N ARG A 245 -24.26 -12.80 -7.79
CA ARG A 245 -23.88 -14.15 -7.35
C ARG A 245 -22.63 -14.14 -6.50
N GLU A 246 -21.60 -13.38 -6.88
CA GLU A 246 -20.26 -13.54 -6.32
C GLU A 246 -19.85 -12.40 -5.42
N TYR A 247 -20.22 -11.16 -5.75
CA TYR A 247 -19.86 -10.00 -4.92
C TYR A 247 -20.81 -9.87 -3.71
N CYS A 248 -22.12 -9.96 -3.96
CA CYS A 248 -23.16 -9.85 -2.93
C CYS A 248 -23.60 -11.22 -2.36
N GLY A 249 -23.54 -12.28 -3.16
CA GLY A 249 -24.16 -13.57 -2.81
C GLY A 249 -23.25 -14.52 -2.03
N ARG A 250 -21.98 -14.63 -2.43
CA ARG A 250 -21.02 -15.60 -1.90
C ARG A 250 -20.57 -15.24 -0.49
N LEU A 251 -20.69 -16.21 0.43
CA LEU A 251 -20.12 -16.14 1.77
C LEU A 251 -18.62 -16.47 1.71
N LEU A 252 -17.84 -15.73 2.47
CA LEU A 252 -16.39 -15.91 2.60
C LEU A 252 -16.07 -16.61 3.91
N GLU A 253 -15.14 -17.57 3.83
CA GLU A 253 -14.57 -18.27 4.98
C GLU A 253 -13.52 -17.41 5.71
N THR A 254 -13.15 -17.80 6.93
CA THR A 254 -12.21 -17.05 7.78
C THR A 254 -10.89 -16.74 7.05
N GLY A 255 -10.27 -17.73 6.41
CA GLY A 255 -9.05 -17.53 5.62
C GLY A 255 -9.21 -16.53 4.47
N GLN A 256 -10.38 -16.46 3.83
CA GLN A 256 -10.65 -15.53 2.73
C GLN A 256 -10.86 -14.10 3.23
N VAL A 257 -11.55 -13.94 4.35
CA VAL A 257 -11.72 -12.62 5.00
C VAL A 257 -10.38 -12.07 5.48
N LYS A 258 -9.54 -12.90 6.10
CA LYS A 258 -8.17 -12.52 6.49
C LYS A 258 -7.33 -12.12 5.28
N ALA A 259 -7.40 -12.85 4.16
CA ALA A 259 -6.68 -12.51 2.94
C ALA A 259 -7.12 -11.14 2.38
N TRP A 260 -8.44 -10.89 2.33
CA TRP A 260 -8.99 -9.59 1.94
C TRP A 260 -8.48 -8.43 2.81
N LEU A 261 -8.44 -8.60 4.13
CA LEU A 261 -7.92 -7.58 5.05
C LEU A 261 -6.43 -7.31 4.86
N ASN A 262 -5.64 -8.35 4.64
CA ASN A 262 -4.21 -8.21 4.33
C ASN A 262 -4.00 -7.51 2.98
N GLU A 263 -4.82 -7.82 1.97
CA GLU A 263 -4.83 -7.10 0.68
C GLU A 263 -5.14 -5.62 0.87
N LEU A 264 -6.17 -5.29 1.66
CA LEU A 264 -6.57 -3.92 1.95
C LEU A 264 -5.45 -3.16 2.68
N ALA A 265 -4.89 -3.74 3.74
CA ALA A 265 -3.78 -3.15 4.50
C ALA A 265 -2.55 -2.89 3.61
N SER A 266 -2.22 -3.85 2.74
CA SER A 266 -1.12 -3.72 1.78
C SER A 266 -1.39 -2.64 0.73
N TYR A 267 -2.62 -2.58 0.22
CA TYR A 267 -3.03 -1.63 -0.81
C TYR A 267 -3.04 -0.19 -0.29
N TRP A 268 -3.51 -0.01 0.94
CA TRP A 268 -3.62 1.29 1.61
C TRP A 268 -2.30 1.79 2.17
N TYR A 269 -1.35 0.90 2.50
CA TYR A 269 -0.11 1.27 3.20
C TYR A 269 0.62 2.47 2.58
N PRO A 270 0.92 2.48 1.26
CA PRO A 270 1.73 3.58 0.74
C PRO A 270 0.98 4.94 0.68
N SER A 271 -0.34 4.97 0.94
CA SER A 271 -1.14 6.21 1.02
C SER A 271 -1.39 6.64 2.47
N TYR A 272 -1.67 5.66 3.33
CA TYR A 272 -2.25 5.91 4.65
C TYR A 272 -1.40 5.31 5.79
N ASN A 273 -0.22 4.77 5.47
CA ASN A 273 0.71 4.11 6.40
C ASN A 273 0.01 3.04 7.25
N THR A 274 -0.83 2.23 6.60
CA THR A 274 -1.60 1.17 7.25
C THR A 274 -0.78 -0.07 7.53
N ASP A 275 -1.08 -0.71 8.65
CA ASP A 275 -0.52 -1.98 9.05
C ASP A 275 -1.53 -2.77 9.90
N VAL A 276 -1.30 -4.07 10.00
CA VAL A 276 -2.08 -4.98 10.84
C VAL A 276 -1.52 -4.97 12.25
N VAL A 277 -2.39 -4.69 13.23
CA VAL A 277 -2.03 -4.81 14.64
C VAL A 277 -1.91 -6.29 14.99
N ASP A 278 -0.79 -6.64 15.63
CA ASP A 278 -0.59 -7.97 16.20
C ASP A 278 -1.32 -8.03 17.54
N LEU A 279 -2.39 -8.82 17.61
CA LEU A 279 -3.17 -9.01 18.84
C LEU A 279 -2.53 -10.02 19.80
N GLY A 280 -1.49 -10.75 19.37
CA GLY A 280 -0.94 -11.88 20.11
C GLY A 280 -2.04 -12.88 20.47
N ASP A 281 -2.08 -13.29 21.74
CA ASP A 281 -3.11 -14.18 22.28
C ASP A 281 -4.38 -13.44 22.72
N SER A 282 -4.39 -12.10 22.64
CA SER A 282 -5.56 -11.32 23.04
C SER A 282 -6.72 -11.57 22.11
N ARG A 283 -7.88 -11.85 22.70
CA ARG A 283 -9.17 -11.92 22.00
C ARG A 283 -9.99 -10.64 22.15
N VAL A 284 -9.42 -9.57 22.69
CA VAL A 284 -10.12 -8.32 22.93
C VAL A 284 -9.26 -7.14 22.47
N TRP A 285 -9.89 -6.13 21.89
CA TRP A 285 -9.28 -4.84 21.56
C TRP A 285 -10.15 -3.71 22.15
N PRO A 286 -9.58 -2.59 22.66
CA PRO A 286 -8.20 -2.12 22.55
C PRO A 286 -7.18 -2.90 23.40
N LEU A 287 -5.94 -2.96 22.92
CA LEU A 287 -4.79 -3.46 23.68
C LEU A 287 -4.27 -2.38 24.64
N ALA A 288 -3.51 -2.77 25.66
CA ALA A 288 -2.94 -1.86 26.66
C ALA A 288 -2.00 -0.79 26.07
N ASP A 289 -1.38 -1.04 24.91
CA ASP A 289 -0.50 -0.11 24.20
C ASP A 289 -1.22 0.71 23.11
N THR A 290 -2.55 0.61 23.01
CA THR A 290 -3.36 1.47 22.15
C THR A 290 -3.29 2.92 22.64
N GLU A 291 -3.24 3.88 21.72
CA GLU A 291 -3.11 5.30 22.04
C GLU A 291 -4.23 5.76 23.00
N PRO A 292 -3.92 6.48 24.10
CA PRO A 292 -4.91 6.87 25.11
C PRO A 292 -6.10 7.64 24.54
N GLU A 293 -5.87 8.51 23.56
CA GLU A 293 -6.94 9.24 22.87
C GLU A 293 -7.92 8.32 22.12
N VAL A 294 -7.46 7.20 21.60
CA VAL A 294 -8.28 6.22 20.88
C VAL A 294 -9.09 5.41 21.89
N VAL A 295 -8.46 5.02 22.99
CA VAL A 295 -9.14 4.33 24.11
C VAL A 295 -10.24 5.22 24.70
N ALA A 296 -9.97 6.52 24.87
CA ALA A 296 -10.96 7.48 25.34
C ALA A 296 -12.15 7.63 24.38
N GLU A 297 -11.90 7.72 23.07
CA GLU A 297 -12.95 7.83 22.04
C GLU A 297 -13.87 6.60 21.99
N LEU A 298 -13.37 5.41 22.35
CA LEU A 298 -14.19 4.19 22.43
C LEU A 298 -15.21 4.20 23.58
N ALA A 299 -15.09 5.11 24.55
CA ALA A 299 -16.01 5.23 25.68
C ALA A 299 -16.28 3.89 26.41
N GLY A 300 -15.22 3.10 26.61
CA GLY A 300 -15.30 1.78 27.28
C GLY A 300 -15.70 0.61 26.37
N LEU A 301 -15.97 0.85 25.08
CA LEU A 301 -16.25 -0.22 24.12
C LEU A 301 -15.04 -1.16 23.99
N GLN A 302 -15.30 -2.44 24.25
CA GLN A 302 -14.36 -3.53 23.96
C GLN A 302 -14.91 -4.37 22.80
N VAL A 303 -14.07 -4.61 21.80
CA VAL A 303 -14.41 -5.46 20.66
C VAL A 303 -13.89 -6.86 20.97
N ALA A 304 -14.82 -7.79 21.18
CA ALA A 304 -14.50 -9.20 21.37
C ALA A 304 -14.21 -9.88 20.02
N ALA A 305 -13.17 -10.70 20.00
CA ALA A 305 -12.65 -11.47 18.88
C ALA A 305 -12.70 -10.71 17.53
N PRO A 306 -12.10 -9.50 17.44
CA PRO A 306 -12.01 -8.81 16.16
C PRO A 306 -11.24 -9.69 15.18
N VAL A 307 -11.77 -9.84 13.96
CA VAL A 307 -11.07 -10.57 12.90
C VAL A 307 -9.80 -9.80 12.50
N PHE A 308 -9.85 -8.47 12.60
CA PHE A 308 -8.73 -7.60 12.29
C PHE A 308 -8.80 -6.28 13.03
N VAL A 309 -7.61 -5.76 13.32
CA VAL A 309 -7.40 -4.38 13.74
C VAL A 309 -6.33 -3.81 12.81
N MET A 310 -6.72 -2.82 12.02
CA MET A 310 -5.82 -2.09 11.13
C MET A 310 -5.51 -0.73 11.73
N ARG A 311 -4.23 -0.38 11.80
CA ARG A 311 -3.76 0.93 12.25
C ARG A 311 -3.13 1.66 11.07
N GLY A 312 -3.49 2.93 10.86
CA GLY A 312 -2.90 3.81 9.84
C GLY A 312 -2.44 5.15 10.42
N LYS A 313 -1.61 5.87 9.68
CA LYS A 313 -1.19 7.26 9.95
C LYS A 313 -1.25 8.13 8.69
N PRO A 314 -2.43 8.31 8.07
CA PRO A 314 -2.56 9.09 6.82
C PRO A 314 -2.18 10.56 6.98
N ARG A 315 -2.24 11.09 8.20
CA ARG A 315 -1.94 12.50 8.55
C ARG A 315 -1.00 12.60 9.75
N GLY A 316 -0.08 11.64 9.89
CA GLY A 316 0.88 11.56 11.01
C GLY A 316 0.31 11.10 12.36
N ARG A 317 -1.02 11.09 12.53
CA ARG A 317 -1.70 10.60 13.75
C ARG A 317 -2.29 9.22 13.52
N ALA A 318 -2.25 8.37 14.54
CA ALA A 318 -2.82 7.03 14.49
C ALA A 318 -4.36 7.09 14.32
N ILE A 319 -4.85 6.28 13.39
CA ILE A 319 -6.26 6.02 13.11
C ILE A 319 -6.44 4.50 13.04
N TYR A 320 -7.56 4.00 13.57
CA TYR A 320 -7.87 2.57 13.62
C TYR A 320 -9.12 2.21 12.84
N ASN A 321 -9.06 1.11 12.10
CA ASN A 321 -10.22 0.40 11.58
C ASN A 321 -10.27 -0.98 12.23
N VAL A 322 -11.39 -1.28 12.90
CA VAL A 322 -11.60 -2.54 13.61
C VAL A 322 -12.77 -3.27 12.98
N PHE A 323 -12.57 -4.54 12.63
CA PHE A 323 -13.57 -5.35 11.95
C PHE A 323 -13.93 -6.57 12.79
N ALA A 324 -15.18 -6.62 13.26
CA ALA A 324 -15.81 -7.81 13.81
C ALA A 324 -16.72 -8.42 12.74
N VAL A 325 -16.54 -9.69 12.42
CA VAL A 325 -17.30 -10.36 11.34
C VAL A 325 -18.02 -11.56 11.93
N ALA A 326 -19.34 -11.56 11.85
CA ALA A 326 -20.19 -12.66 12.30
C ALA A 326 -20.32 -13.74 11.22
N GLY A 327 -20.78 -14.93 11.62
CA GLY A 327 -21.11 -16.01 10.69
C GLY A 327 -19.90 -16.62 9.97
N LEU A 328 -18.68 -16.36 10.44
CA LEU A 328 -17.50 -17.06 9.96
C LEU A 328 -17.53 -18.49 10.46
N SER A 329 -17.44 -19.45 9.55
CA SER A 329 -17.14 -20.83 9.90
C SER A 329 -15.81 -20.86 10.65
N THR A 330 -15.77 -21.62 11.74
CA THR A 330 -14.50 -21.97 12.37
C THR A 330 -13.72 -22.80 11.36
N ASP A 331 -12.81 -22.16 10.61
CA ASP A 331 -11.68 -22.90 10.05
C ASP A 331 -11.07 -23.65 11.23
N GLY A 332 -10.92 -24.96 11.09
CA GLY A 332 -10.32 -25.82 12.09
C GLY A 332 -8.99 -25.22 12.50
N ALA A 333 -8.99 -24.45 13.59
CA ALA A 333 -7.79 -24.01 14.23
C ALA A 333 -7.07 -25.31 14.54
N ALA A 334 -5.95 -25.56 13.86
CA ALA A 334 -5.05 -26.62 14.27
C ALA A 334 -4.86 -26.43 15.77
N PRO A 335 -5.06 -27.48 16.59
CA PRO A 335 -4.87 -27.35 18.02
C PRO A 335 -3.48 -26.75 18.24
N PRO A 336 -3.33 -25.82 19.21
CA PRO A 336 -2.03 -25.28 19.52
C PRO A 336 -1.07 -26.45 19.68
N SER A 337 -0.05 -26.50 18.82
CA SER A 337 1.00 -27.48 18.94
C SER A 337 1.54 -27.35 20.37
N PRO A 338 1.65 -28.44 21.13
CA PRO A 338 1.98 -28.36 22.55
C PRO A 338 3.23 -27.52 22.70
N ALA A 339 3.12 -26.49 23.55
CA ALA A 339 4.18 -25.54 23.83
C ALA A 339 5.50 -26.30 23.92
N ALA A 340 6.42 -26.00 22.99
CA ALA A 340 7.76 -26.56 23.07
C ALA A 340 8.29 -26.20 24.46
N ALA A 341 8.56 -27.25 25.25
CA ALA A 341 9.04 -27.14 26.61
C ALA A 341 10.12 -26.07 26.69
N ALA A 342 9.97 -25.19 27.69
CA ALA A 342 10.92 -24.13 28.00
C ALA A 342 12.35 -24.65 27.82
N SER A 343 13.03 -24.12 26.80
CA SER A 343 14.38 -24.54 26.50
C SER A 343 15.26 -24.20 27.72
N ALA A 344 16.09 -25.18 28.12
CA ALA A 344 17.13 -25.05 29.12
C ALA A 344 17.88 -23.70 29.03
N PRO A 345 18.41 -23.20 30.17
CA PRO A 345 19.10 -21.91 30.22
C PRO A 345 20.08 -21.76 29.06
N VAL A 346 20.07 -20.58 28.43
CA VAL A 346 20.89 -20.25 27.26
C VAL A 346 22.37 -20.30 27.68
N GLU A 347 22.98 -21.47 27.57
CA GLU A 347 24.43 -21.62 27.53
C GLU A 347 24.93 -20.65 26.45
N LYS A 348 25.94 -19.80 26.75
CA LYS A 348 26.42 -18.76 25.82
C LYS A 348 26.76 -19.39 24.47
N ARG A 349 25.85 -19.26 23.51
CA ARG A 349 25.96 -19.90 22.19
C ARG A 349 26.99 -19.14 21.36
N ARG A 350 27.82 -19.89 20.63
CA ARG A 350 28.82 -19.29 19.73
C ARG A 350 28.13 -18.79 18.45
N ILE A 351 27.94 -17.48 18.36
CA ILE A 351 27.47 -16.78 17.16
C ILE A 351 28.48 -17.02 16.03
N THR A 352 28.00 -17.34 14.82
CA THR A 352 28.88 -17.69 13.69
C THR A 352 28.54 -16.84 12.46
N PRO A 353 28.93 -15.55 12.43
CA PRO A 353 28.65 -14.68 11.31
C PRO A 353 29.65 -14.89 10.17
N LEU A 354 29.18 -14.87 8.92
CA LEU A 354 30.02 -15.01 7.72
C LEU A 354 30.36 -13.64 7.10
N LEU A 355 31.28 -12.92 7.76
CA LEU A 355 31.61 -11.53 7.41
C LEU A 355 32.62 -11.41 6.26
N GLU A 356 33.70 -12.18 6.31
CA GLU A 356 34.88 -11.99 5.45
C GLU A 356 34.61 -12.14 3.95
N PRO A 357 33.86 -13.15 3.46
CA PRO A 357 33.54 -13.24 2.05
C PRO A 357 32.77 -12.01 1.53
N ARG A 358 31.86 -11.46 2.35
CA ARG A 358 31.07 -10.27 2.00
C ARG A 358 31.93 -9.02 1.98
N ARG A 359 32.77 -8.83 3.01
CA ARG A 359 33.71 -7.70 3.10
C ARG A 359 34.64 -7.67 1.88
N ARG A 360 35.25 -8.81 1.52
CA ARG A 360 36.10 -8.92 0.32
C ARG A 360 35.34 -8.63 -0.98
N ALA A 361 34.10 -9.10 -1.11
CA ALA A 361 33.31 -8.84 -2.31
C ALA A 361 32.97 -7.36 -2.48
N LEU A 362 32.59 -6.67 -1.40
CA LEU A 362 32.30 -5.23 -1.42
C LEU A 362 33.56 -4.38 -1.63
N ALA A 363 34.68 -4.75 -1.00
CA ALA A 363 35.97 -4.08 -1.21
C ALA A 363 36.45 -4.20 -2.66
N ARG A 364 36.27 -5.36 -3.30
CA ARG A 364 36.54 -5.53 -4.74
C ARG A 364 35.65 -4.65 -5.59
N GLN A 365 34.34 -4.60 -5.33
CA GLN A 365 33.45 -3.69 -6.07
C GLN A 365 33.89 -2.22 -5.97
N LEU A 366 34.35 -1.78 -4.79
CA LEU A 366 34.89 -0.44 -4.62
C LEU A 366 36.16 -0.22 -5.46
N ALA A 367 37.10 -1.17 -5.42
CA ALA A 367 38.33 -1.11 -6.20
C ALA A 367 38.06 -1.07 -7.71
N ASP A 368 37.17 -1.95 -8.21
CA ASP A 368 36.76 -2.03 -9.61
C ASP A 368 36.07 -0.74 -10.11
N ASN A 369 35.58 0.10 -9.20
CA ASN A 369 34.89 1.36 -9.51
C ASN A 369 35.68 2.61 -9.08
N GLY A 370 37.02 2.51 -9.08
CA GLY A 370 37.93 3.63 -8.89
C GLY A 370 38.55 3.75 -7.50
N GLY A 371 38.18 2.89 -6.54
CA GLY A 371 38.83 2.80 -5.23
C GLY A 371 38.28 3.74 -4.14
N SER A 372 37.41 4.69 -4.49
CA SER A 372 36.69 5.52 -3.50
C SER A 372 35.20 5.68 -3.85
N TRP A 373 34.38 5.88 -2.82
CA TRP A 373 32.92 6.04 -2.98
C TRP A 373 32.57 7.29 -3.80
N GLN A 374 33.36 8.35 -3.64
CA GLN A 374 33.21 9.61 -4.36
C GLN A 374 33.52 9.44 -5.85
N GLN A 375 34.60 8.72 -6.21
CA GLN A 375 34.92 8.43 -7.61
C GLN A 375 33.87 7.53 -8.26
N TRP A 376 33.39 6.51 -7.53
CA TRP A 376 32.29 5.68 -8.03
C TRP A 376 31.00 6.50 -8.22
N ALA A 377 30.63 7.36 -7.28
CA ALA A 377 29.48 8.25 -7.45
C ALA A 377 29.66 9.24 -8.62
N ALA A 378 30.87 9.77 -8.82
CA ALA A 378 31.20 10.67 -9.92
C ALA A 378 31.05 9.99 -11.29
N SER A 379 31.44 8.71 -11.42
CA SER A 379 31.27 7.95 -12.66
C SER A 379 29.78 7.73 -13.02
N LEU A 380 28.88 7.82 -12.03
CA LEU A 380 27.43 7.69 -12.18
C LEU A 380 26.71 9.04 -12.38
N ALA A 381 27.41 10.17 -12.41
CA ALA A 381 26.81 11.51 -12.38
C ALA A 381 25.76 11.74 -13.48
N ARG A 382 25.99 11.23 -14.70
CA ARG A 382 25.03 11.32 -15.81
C ARG A 382 23.73 10.57 -15.51
N HIS A 383 23.83 9.35 -14.98
CA HIS A 383 22.68 8.52 -14.61
C HIS A 383 21.89 9.18 -13.47
N TRP A 384 22.57 9.67 -12.44
CA TRP A 384 21.93 10.35 -11.32
C TRP A 384 21.25 11.65 -11.73
N ARG A 385 21.82 12.42 -12.66
CA ARG A 385 21.18 13.61 -13.22
C ARG A 385 19.84 13.27 -13.88
N HIS A 386 19.80 12.20 -14.68
CA HIS A 386 18.57 11.71 -15.30
C HIS A 386 17.54 11.26 -14.26
N LEU A 387 17.94 10.45 -13.29
CA LEU A 387 17.03 10.00 -12.22
C LEU A 387 16.44 11.18 -11.42
N ARG A 388 17.24 12.20 -11.13
CA ARG A 388 16.78 13.45 -10.49
C ARG A 388 15.85 14.27 -11.39
N GLN A 389 16.00 14.20 -12.71
CA GLN A 389 15.06 14.80 -13.65
C GLN A 389 13.73 14.04 -13.67
N VAL A 390 13.77 12.70 -13.64
CA VAL A 390 12.56 11.87 -13.53
C VAL A 390 11.81 12.16 -12.22
N LEU A 391 12.50 12.36 -11.10
CA LEU A 391 11.88 12.76 -9.83
C LEU A 391 11.18 14.12 -9.92
N ARG A 392 11.77 15.09 -10.63
CA ARG A 392 11.25 16.46 -10.78
C ARG A 392 10.17 16.59 -11.85
N SER A 393 9.99 15.59 -12.71
CA SER A 393 9.01 15.66 -13.81
C SER A 393 7.56 15.57 -13.34
N ARG A 394 7.32 15.18 -12.09
CA ARG A 394 5.99 15.00 -11.50
C ARG A 394 5.95 15.53 -10.05
N PRO A 395 4.81 16.04 -9.58
CA PRO A 395 4.64 16.45 -8.17
C PRO A 395 5.00 15.35 -7.17
N GLU A 396 5.34 15.71 -5.94
CA GLU A 396 5.69 14.75 -4.88
C GLU A 396 4.52 13.84 -4.46
N SER A 397 3.28 14.26 -4.68
CA SER A 397 2.06 13.50 -4.37
C SER A 397 1.90 12.26 -5.24
N ILE A 398 2.31 12.34 -6.52
CA ILE A 398 2.37 11.17 -7.40
C ILE A 398 3.51 10.28 -6.92
N LYS A 399 3.31 8.99 -6.68
CA LYS A 399 4.36 8.10 -6.15
C LYS A 399 4.88 7.08 -7.15
N ALA A 400 4.15 6.80 -8.22
CA ALA A 400 4.64 5.99 -9.34
C ALA A 400 5.20 6.88 -10.47
N LEU A 401 6.25 6.41 -11.11
CA LEU A 401 6.93 7.09 -12.22
C LEU A 401 7.05 6.11 -13.39
N ALA A 402 6.61 6.53 -14.57
CA ALA A 402 6.68 5.69 -15.76
C ALA A 402 8.13 5.49 -16.23
N GLY A 403 8.46 4.25 -16.51
CA GLY A 403 9.67 3.83 -17.22
C GLY A 403 9.35 3.35 -18.64
N ARG A 404 10.24 2.53 -19.20
CA ARG A 404 10.11 1.91 -20.53
C ARG A 404 9.39 0.57 -20.45
N ASP A 405 8.83 0.12 -21.56
CA ASP A 405 8.22 -1.21 -21.72
C ASP A 405 7.15 -1.55 -20.66
N GLY A 406 6.35 -0.55 -20.29
CA GLY A 406 5.28 -0.70 -19.30
C GLY A 406 5.75 -0.82 -17.84
N PHE A 407 7.05 -0.60 -17.56
CA PHE A 407 7.54 -0.54 -16.19
C PHE A 407 7.08 0.73 -15.49
N LEU A 408 6.71 0.58 -14.22
CA LEU A 408 6.49 1.68 -13.29
C LEU A 408 7.53 1.60 -12.18
N PHE A 409 8.00 2.72 -11.67
CA PHE A 409 8.97 2.79 -10.58
C PHE A 409 8.40 3.56 -9.40
N PHE A 410 8.66 3.05 -8.20
CA PHE A 410 8.33 3.77 -6.98
C PHE A 410 9.30 4.93 -6.76
N ARG A 411 8.77 6.10 -6.45
CA ARG A 411 9.55 7.33 -6.22
C ARG A 411 10.68 7.14 -5.23
N ASN A 412 10.39 6.51 -4.09
CA ASN A 412 11.37 6.39 -3.00
C ASN A 412 12.50 5.43 -3.37
N SER A 413 12.25 4.45 -4.24
CA SER A 413 13.32 3.60 -4.77
C SER A 413 14.33 4.41 -5.60
N ILE A 414 13.88 5.45 -6.31
CA ILE A 414 14.79 6.34 -7.04
C ILE A 414 15.48 7.31 -6.07
N ARG A 415 14.76 7.87 -5.09
CA ARG A 415 15.35 8.72 -4.03
C ARG A 415 16.49 8.01 -3.31
N TYR A 416 16.30 6.74 -2.93
CA TYR A 416 17.33 5.88 -2.35
C TYR A 416 18.60 5.79 -3.21
N VAL A 417 18.45 5.58 -4.52
CA VAL A 417 19.60 5.45 -5.45
C VAL A 417 20.40 6.75 -5.57
N VAL A 418 19.75 7.92 -5.51
CA VAL A 418 20.40 9.23 -5.68
C VAL A 418 20.61 9.99 -4.36
N GLY A 419 20.36 9.32 -3.23
CA GLY A 419 20.24 9.90 -1.90
C GLY A 419 21.56 10.22 -1.20
N GLY A 420 22.68 9.73 -1.73
CA GLY A 420 23.99 9.96 -1.12
C GLY A 420 24.30 8.99 0.02
N ASP A 421 25.18 9.41 0.93
CA ASP A 421 25.67 8.59 2.03
C ASP A 421 24.56 8.28 3.05
N LEU A 422 24.25 6.99 3.23
CA LEU A 422 23.13 6.54 4.05
C LEU A 422 23.36 6.75 5.55
N GLN A 423 24.58 7.02 5.99
CA GLN A 423 24.82 7.44 7.38
C GLN A 423 24.65 8.94 7.61
N GLN A 424 24.68 9.74 6.54
CA GLN A 424 24.56 11.20 6.59
C GLN A 424 23.12 11.63 6.30
N GLN A 425 22.21 11.22 7.18
CA GLN A 425 20.79 11.56 7.11
C GLN A 425 20.40 12.40 8.34
N PRO A 426 19.25 13.11 8.31
CA PRO A 426 18.74 13.81 9.49
C PRO A 426 18.67 12.91 10.74
N ALA A 427 18.63 13.53 11.92
CA ALA A 427 18.49 12.81 13.18
C ALA A 427 17.30 11.83 13.13
N GLY A 428 17.50 10.62 13.65
CA GLY A 428 16.49 9.55 13.58
C GLY A 428 16.40 8.81 12.24
N LYS A 429 17.04 9.28 11.16
CA LYS A 429 16.98 8.61 9.83
C LYS A 429 18.16 7.70 9.53
N ASN A 430 19.30 7.88 10.20
CA ASN A 430 20.48 7.03 10.01
C ASN A 430 20.17 5.58 10.47
N PRO A 431 20.21 4.58 9.55
CA PRO A 431 19.88 3.20 9.89
C PRO A 431 21.00 2.50 10.67
N PHE A 432 22.25 2.98 10.58
CA PHE A 432 23.43 2.26 11.07
C PHE A 432 23.39 1.97 12.58
N PRO A 433 23.15 2.95 13.47
CA PRO A 433 23.17 2.71 14.92
C PRO A 433 22.12 1.68 15.32
N THR A 434 20.90 1.83 14.82
CA THR A 434 19.77 0.95 15.18
C THR A 434 19.96 -0.49 14.72
N ILE A 435 20.57 -0.70 13.54
CA ILE A 435 20.88 -2.06 13.06
C ILE A 435 21.96 -2.71 13.95
N VAL A 436 23.01 -1.97 14.28
CA VAL A 436 24.10 -2.46 15.15
C VAL A 436 23.58 -2.75 16.56
N ASP A 437 22.75 -1.87 17.12
CA ASP A 437 22.16 -2.04 18.44
C ASP A 437 21.25 -3.28 18.49
N PHE A 438 20.43 -3.49 17.46
CA PHE A 438 19.57 -4.67 17.38
C PHE A 438 20.37 -5.96 17.24
N LYS A 439 21.42 -5.96 16.43
CA LYS A 439 22.39 -7.06 16.36
C LYS A 439 22.98 -7.36 17.75
N ASN A 440 23.50 -6.34 18.43
CA ASN A 440 24.12 -6.51 19.74
C ASN A 440 23.12 -7.00 20.80
N TYR A 441 21.86 -6.55 20.72
CA TYR A 441 20.78 -7.04 21.57
C TYR A 441 20.52 -8.54 21.36
N LEU A 442 20.40 -9.00 20.10
CA LEU A 442 20.20 -10.41 19.78
C LEU A 442 21.40 -11.28 20.19
N GLU A 443 22.62 -10.77 20.04
CA GLU A 443 23.83 -11.49 20.47
C GLU A 443 23.87 -11.71 21.98
N ARG A 444 23.43 -10.74 22.80
CA ARG A 444 23.32 -10.94 24.25
C ARG A 444 22.36 -12.07 24.63
N LEU A 445 21.35 -12.30 23.78
CA LEU A 445 20.39 -13.39 23.92
C LEU A 445 20.87 -14.70 23.27
N GLY A 446 22.07 -14.73 22.67
CA GLY A 446 22.60 -15.91 21.98
C GLY A 446 21.85 -16.26 20.70
N VAL A 447 21.29 -15.25 20.02
CA VAL A 447 20.51 -15.38 18.77
C VAL A 447 21.33 -14.84 17.58
N ASP A 448 21.50 -15.65 16.54
CA ASP A 448 22.16 -15.20 15.30
C ASP A 448 21.29 -14.14 14.59
N PHE A 449 21.95 -13.19 13.90
CA PHE A 449 21.29 -12.11 13.19
C PHE A 449 21.72 -12.06 11.72
N LEU A 450 20.74 -12.02 10.80
CA LEU A 450 20.96 -11.81 9.37
C LEU A 450 20.20 -10.58 8.88
N LEU A 451 20.92 -9.59 8.36
CA LEU A 451 20.32 -8.48 7.62
C LEU A 451 20.21 -8.83 6.13
N VAL A 452 19.05 -8.58 5.53
CA VAL A 452 18.76 -8.94 4.14
C VAL A 452 18.07 -7.78 3.41
N PRO A 453 18.83 -6.77 2.95
CA PRO A 453 18.27 -5.67 2.16
C PRO A 453 17.82 -6.19 0.79
N ILE A 454 16.54 -6.03 0.47
CA ILE A 454 16.00 -6.43 -0.84
C ILE A 454 16.34 -5.33 -1.86
N PRO A 455 17.13 -5.63 -2.91
CA PRO A 455 17.59 -4.62 -3.87
C PRO A 455 16.41 -4.02 -4.61
N THR A 456 16.41 -2.71 -4.84
CA THR A 456 15.29 -2.04 -5.47
C THR A 456 15.11 -2.46 -6.94
N LYS A 457 13.89 -2.32 -7.47
CA LYS A 457 13.64 -2.52 -8.91
C LYS A 457 14.50 -1.59 -9.79
N VAL A 458 14.87 -0.40 -9.28
CA VAL A 458 15.77 0.54 -9.98
C VAL A 458 17.18 -0.04 -10.11
N GLU A 459 17.69 -0.72 -9.08
CA GLU A 459 19.01 -1.36 -9.12
C GLU A 459 19.04 -2.63 -9.98
N VAL A 460 17.92 -3.36 -10.05
CA VAL A 460 17.82 -4.61 -10.84
C VAL A 460 17.43 -4.34 -12.29
N PHE A 461 16.64 -3.29 -12.57
CA PHE A 461 16.16 -2.89 -13.89
C PHE A 461 16.53 -1.43 -14.26
N PRO A 462 17.82 -1.04 -14.19
CA PRO A 462 18.24 0.33 -14.45
C PRO A 462 17.98 0.77 -15.91
N ASP A 463 18.10 -0.15 -16.86
CA ASP A 463 17.75 0.03 -18.27
C ASP A 463 16.25 0.22 -18.52
N LYS A 464 15.37 0.01 -17.54
CA LYS A 464 13.94 0.31 -17.71
C LYS A 464 13.59 1.74 -17.30
N ILE A 465 14.56 2.51 -16.80
CA ILE A 465 14.36 3.93 -16.42
C ILE A 465 15.42 4.88 -16.96
N LEU A 466 16.66 4.42 -17.17
CA LEU A 466 17.73 5.21 -17.76
C LEU A 466 17.62 5.26 -19.30
N PRO A 467 18.03 6.35 -19.96
CA PRO A 467 18.07 6.43 -21.41
C PRO A 467 19.24 5.60 -21.98
N GLY A 468 19.16 5.25 -23.26
CA GLY A 468 20.21 4.48 -23.94
C GLY A 468 19.99 2.97 -23.95
N ARG A 469 20.90 2.26 -24.63
CA ARG A 469 20.95 0.79 -24.72
C ARG A 469 21.95 0.26 -23.69
N PHE A 470 21.58 -0.81 -23.01
CA PHE A 470 22.39 -1.44 -21.98
C PHE A 470 22.57 -2.91 -22.34
N ASP A 471 23.77 -3.43 -22.10
CA ASP A 471 24.01 -4.86 -22.07
C ASP A 471 23.45 -5.43 -20.75
N PRO A 472 22.47 -6.37 -20.80
CA PRO A 472 21.95 -7.02 -19.60
C PRO A 472 23.01 -7.73 -18.75
N ALA A 473 24.15 -8.12 -19.34
CA ALA A 473 25.27 -8.75 -18.63
C ALA A 473 26.20 -7.73 -17.92
N SER A 474 26.13 -6.45 -18.28
CA SER A 474 27.04 -5.40 -17.79
C SER A 474 26.28 -4.14 -17.37
N LEU A 475 25.37 -4.32 -16.41
CA LEU A 475 24.57 -3.21 -15.89
C LEU A 475 25.29 -2.48 -14.75
N PRO A 476 25.24 -1.13 -14.72
CA PRO A 476 25.86 -0.38 -13.64
C PRO A 476 25.10 -0.59 -12.33
N VAL A 477 25.84 -0.81 -11.24
CA VAL A 477 25.29 -0.70 -9.88
C VAL A 477 25.11 0.79 -9.58
N LEU A 478 23.86 1.24 -9.52
CA LEU A 478 23.54 2.67 -9.47
C LEU A 478 23.69 3.31 -8.08
N ASN A 479 23.83 2.53 -7.01
CA ASN A 479 23.87 3.04 -5.64
C ASN A 479 25.16 2.63 -4.88
N PRO A 480 26.30 3.29 -5.13
CA PRO A 480 27.54 3.07 -4.39
C PRO A 480 27.38 3.24 -2.88
N TYR A 481 26.58 4.20 -2.42
CA TYR A 481 26.41 4.47 -0.99
C TYR A 481 25.58 3.41 -0.26
N GLY A 482 24.66 2.74 -0.96
CA GLY A 482 24.06 1.49 -0.48
C GLY A 482 25.13 0.43 -0.24
N ARG A 483 26.09 0.27 -1.16
CA ARG A 483 27.22 -0.68 -1.01
C ARG A 483 28.15 -0.28 0.14
N LYS A 484 28.41 1.02 0.30
CA LYS A 484 29.17 1.60 1.43
C LYS A 484 28.57 1.19 2.76
N LEU A 485 27.26 1.42 2.96
CA LEU A 485 26.58 1.05 4.19
C LEU A 485 26.70 -0.46 4.48
N LEU A 486 26.56 -1.34 3.48
CA LEU A 486 26.73 -2.78 3.69
C LEU A 486 28.16 -3.14 4.12
N LEU A 487 29.17 -2.46 3.59
CA LEU A 487 30.56 -2.68 3.97
C LEU A 487 30.80 -2.24 5.42
N GLU A 488 30.28 -1.07 5.79
CA GLU A 488 30.37 -0.51 7.13
C GLU A 488 29.66 -1.40 8.16
N LEU A 489 28.45 -1.86 7.86
CA LEU A 489 27.70 -2.81 8.71
C LEU A 489 28.45 -4.13 8.87
N THR A 490 29.02 -4.68 7.79
CA THR A 490 29.87 -5.88 7.85
C THR A 490 31.15 -5.64 8.66
N GLY A 491 31.69 -4.41 8.62
CA GLY A 491 32.79 -3.96 9.47
C GLY A 491 32.42 -3.93 10.96
N ALA A 492 31.18 -3.54 11.27
CA ALA A 492 30.59 -3.54 12.62
C ALA A 492 30.09 -4.92 13.09
N GLY A 493 30.36 -6.00 12.35
CA GLY A 493 29.99 -7.36 12.72
C GLY A 493 28.56 -7.76 12.37
N VAL A 494 27.82 -6.94 11.60
CA VAL A 494 26.50 -7.31 11.10
C VAL A 494 26.65 -8.24 9.91
N GLU A 495 26.04 -9.42 9.99
CA GLU A 495 26.04 -10.34 8.86
C GLU A 495 24.98 -9.95 7.82
N VAL A 496 25.39 -9.90 6.54
CA VAL A 496 24.54 -9.44 5.43
C VAL A 496 24.44 -10.48 4.31
N VAL A 497 23.20 -10.87 3.99
CA VAL A 497 22.88 -11.58 2.74
C VAL A 497 22.50 -10.55 1.68
N ASP A 498 23.50 -10.08 0.94
CA ASP A 498 23.28 -9.15 -0.17
C ASP A 498 22.86 -9.91 -1.44
N LEU A 499 21.63 -9.62 -1.87
CA LEU A 499 20.91 -10.29 -2.95
C LEU A 499 21.23 -9.70 -4.34
N LEU A 500 21.74 -8.46 -4.41
CA LEU A 500 21.89 -7.74 -5.69
C LEU A 500 22.75 -8.49 -6.71
N PRO A 501 23.94 -9.03 -6.37
CA PRO A 501 24.76 -9.76 -7.33
C PRO A 501 24.04 -10.97 -7.93
N ALA A 502 23.34 -11.74 -7.11
CA ALA A 502 22.59 -12.91 -7.56
C ALA A 502 21.39 -12.52 -8.43
N PHE A 503 20.74 -11.40 -8.13
CA PHE A 503 19.63 -10.87 -8.94
C PHE A 503 20.13 -10.41 -10.31
N LEU A 504 21.25 -9.69 -10.37
CA LEU A 504 21.85 -9.27 -11.65
C LEU A 504 22.28 -10.48 -12.49
N ALA A 505 22.93 -11.48 -11.88
CA ALA A 505 23.32 -12.71 -12.57
C ALA A 505 22.11 -13.52 -13.07
N ALA A 506 21.06 -13.67 -12.25
CA ALA A 506 19.83 -14.36 -12.64
C ALA A 506 19.02 -13.58 -13.69
N ARG A 507 19.21 -12.26 -13.78
CA ARG A 507 18.63 -11.45 -14.84
C ARG A 507 19.40 -11.63 -16.15
N ALA A 508 20.73 -11.55 -16.13
CA ALA A 508 21.58 -11.69 -17.30
C ALA A 508 21.40 -13.07 -17.99
N SER A 509 21.18 -14.12 -17.20
CA SER A 509 20.95 -15.50 -17.68
C SER A 509 19.47 -15.87 -17.85
N ARG A 510 18.55 -14.89 -17.83
CA ARG A 510 17.11 -15.15 -17.94
C ARG A 510 16.77 -15.70 -19.33
N ARG A 511 16.03 -16.82 -19.36
CA ARG A 511 15.39 -17.33 -20.58
C ARG A 511 14.03 -16.65 -20.83
N PRO A 512 13.58 -16.49 -22.09
CA PRO A 512 12.35 -15.76 -22.43
C PRO A 512 11.09 -16.23 -21.69
N GLU A 513 10.95 -17.53 -21.47
CA GLU A 513 9.82 -18.18 -20.81
C GLU A 513 9.79 -17.96 -19.29
N GLN A 514 10.93 -17.62 -18.70
CA GLN A 514 11.01 -17.38 -17.25
C GLN A 514 10.40 -16.02 -16.91
N GLN A 515 9.74 -15.92 -15.76
CA GLN A 515 9.32 -14.62 -15.22
C GLN A 515 10.51 -13.65 -15.09
N LEU A 516 10.24 -12.35 -15.15
CA LEU A 516 11.18 -11.33 -14.68
C LEU A 516 11.43 -11.51 -13.17
N LEU A 517 12.43 -10.85 -12.59
CA LEU A 517 12.64 -10.86 -11.12
C LEU A 517 11.70 -9.91 -10.38
N TYR A 518 11.15 -8.92 -11.08
CA TYR A 518 10.21 -7.93 -10.57
C TYR A 518 8.98 -7.84 -11.46
N GLN A 519 7.85 -7.54 -10.84
CA GLN A 519 6.63 -7.24 -11.55
C GLN A 519 6.75 -5.83 -12.20
N PRO A 520 6.44 -5.66 -13.50
CA PRO A 520 6.67 -4.38 -14.18
C PRO A 520 5.91 -3.20 -13.55
N GLN A 521 4.65 -3.41 -13.18
CA GLN A 521 3.75 -2.37 -12.68
C GLN A 521 3.58 -2.38 -11.15
N ASP A 522 4.42 -3.13 -10.43
CA ASP A 522 4.31 -3.32 -8.99
C ASP A 522 5.67 -3.11 -8.30
N THR A 523 5.68 -2.71 -7.04
CA THR A 523 6.93 -2.53 -6.28
C THR A 523 7.66 -3.85 -5.98
N HIS A 524 6.93 -4.95 -5.87
CA HIS A 524 7.40 -6.24 -5.39
C HIS A 524 8.06 -7.09 -6.49
N TRP A 525 8.86 -8.04 -6.04
CA TRP A 525 9.39 -9.11 -6.87
C TRP A 525 8.29 -10.00 -7.46
N THR A 526 8.67 -10.84 -8.42
CA THR A 526 7.87 -12.00 -8.84
C THR A 526 8.14 -13.21 -7.96
N ASP A 527 7.38 -14.29 -8.15
CA ASP A 527 7.67 -15.63 -7.61
C ASP A 527 9.11 -16.09 -7.91
N ARG A 528 9.63 -15.85 -9.12
CA ARG A 528 11.03 -16.15 -9.44
C ARG A 528 12.02 -15.37 -8.57
N GLY A 529 11.78 -14.08 -8.38
CA GLY A 529 12.63 -13.20 -7.58
C GLY A 529 12.67 -13.60 -6.10
N LEU A 530 11.49 -13.83 -5.51
CA LEU A 530 11.39 -14.23 -4.11
C LEU A 530 11.97 -15.62 -3.85
N ARG A 531 11.76 -16.59 -4.76
CA ARG A 531 12.33 -17.95 -4.65
C ARG A 531 13.85 -17.95 -4.79
N LEU A 532 14.42 -17.01 -5.56
CA LEU A 532 15.87 -16.82 -5.60
C LEU A 532 16.40 -16.35 -4.24
N ALA A 533 15.74 -15.38 -3.61
CA ALA A 533 16.10 -14.94 -2.27
C ALA A 533 15.99 -16.08 -1.24
N ALA A 534 14.89 -16.84 -1.25
CA ALA A 534 14.70 -18.00 -0.36
C ALA A 534 15.81 -19.06 -0.51
N ARG A 535 16.28 -19.33 -1.74
CA ARG A 535 17.41 -20.25 -1.99
C ARG A 535 18.72 -19.74 -1.40
N LEU A 536 19.01 -18.45 -1.53
CA LEU A 536 20.22 -17.85 -0.96
C LEU A 536 20.19 -17.88 0.57
N LEU A 537 19.04 -17.58 1.17
CA LEU A 537 18.84 -17.69 2.62
C LEU A 537 18.98 -19.13 3.09
N ALA A 538 18.31 -20.09 2.47
CA ALA A 538 18.41 -21.50 2.84
C ALA A 538 19.86 -22.01 2.75
N ALA A 539 20.59 -21.65 1.68
CA ALA A 539 21.99 -22.02 1.52
C ALA A 539 22.88 -21.43 2.64
N ARG A 540 22.58 -20.22 3.12
CA ARG A 540 23.28 -19.63 4.27
C ARG A 540 22.89 -20.30 5.58
N ILE A 541 21.60 -20.54 5.79
CA ILE A 541 21.08 -21.09 7.05
C ILE A 541 21.62 -22.50 7.29
N LYS A 542 21.72 -23.31 6.23
CA LYS A 542 22.31 -24.66 6.27
C LYS A 542 23.77 -24.71 6.76
N LYS A 543 24.47 -23.57 6.78
CA LYS A 543 25.85 -23.45 7.26
C LYS A 543 25.97 -23.07 8.73
N TYR A 544 24.87 -22.75 9.42
CA TYR A 544 24.93 -22.53 10.87
C TYR A 544 25.19 -23.86 11.60
N PRO A 545 26.02 -23.88 12.66
CA PRO A 545 26.31 -25.10 13.40
C PRO A 545 25.06 -25.79 13.98
N TRP A 546 24.09 -25.00 14.44
CA TRP A 546 22.84 -25.52 15.03
C TRP A 546 21.87 -26.11 14.00
N HIS A 547 22.04 -25.84 12.70
CA HIS A 547 21.13 -26.35 11.66
C HIS A 547 21.18 -27.89 11.56
N ALA A 548 22.33 -28.51 11.84
CA ALA A 548 22.46 -29.96 11.80
C ALA A 548 21.48 -30.68 12.74
N ALA A 549 21.14 -30.06 13.88
CA ALA A 549 20.13 -30.59 14.79
C ALA A 549 18.71 -30.42 14.24
N LEU A 550 18.43 -29.29 13.59
CA LEU A 550 17.14 -29.01 12.95
C LEU A 550 16.86 -30.00 11.80
N ALA A 551 17.90 -30.29 11.00
CA ALA A 551 17.83 -31.19 9.86
C ALA A 551 17.53 -32.66 10.21
N LYS A 552 17.51 -33.04 11.49
CA LYS A 552 17.09 -34.38 11.93
C LYS A 552 15.58 -34.58 11.92
N LYS A 553 14.80 -33.49 11.93
CA LYS A 553 13.34 -33.50 11.92
C LYS A 553 12.84 -32.67 10.74
N THR A 554 12.87 -33.26 9.54
CA THR A 554 12.47 -32.58 8.32
C THR A 554 11.04 -32.90 7.94
N ILE A 555 10.31 -31.87 7.50
CA ILE A 555 8.98 -31.94 6.92
C ILE A 555 9.13 -31.88 5.40
N ALA A 556 8.53 -32.84 4.71
CA ALA A 556 8.54 -32.95 3.25
C ALA A 556 7.45 -32.08 2.63
N TYR A 557 7.66 -30.77 2.63
CA TYR A 557 6.74 -29.82 1.99
C TYR A 557 6.66 -30.00 0.47
N ARG A 558 5.45 -29.86 -0.08
CA ARG A 558 5.19 -29.84 -1.52
C ARG A 558 5.03 -28.41 -2.04
N GLN A 559 4.97 -28.27 -3.36
CA GLN A 559 4.64 -27.01 -4.03
C GLN A 559 3.60 -27.26 -5.11
N GLU A 560 2.73 -26.28 -5.35
CA GLU A 560 1.79 -26.29 -6.46
C GLU A 560 1.78 -24.92 -7.16
N GLU A 561 1.61 -24.93 -8.48
CA GLU A 561 1.45 -23.68 -9.24
C GLU A 561 0.03 -23.13 -9.02
N VAL A 562 -0.06 -21.86 -8.65
CA VAL A 562 -1.32 -21.13 -8.57
C VAL A 562 -1.30 -19.95 -9.52
N ARG A 563 -2.41 -19.75 -10.23
CA ARG A 563 -2.61 -18.63 -11.14
C ARG A 563 -3.53 -17.60 -10.53
N PHE A 564 -3.20 -16.33 -10.68
CA PHE A 564 -4.00 -15.23 -10.18
C PHE A 564 -3.87 -14.02 -11.10
N ARG A 565 -4.92 -13.20 -11.16
CA ARG A 565 -4.89 -11.93 -11.88
C ARG A 565 -4.63 -10.79 -10.90
N HIS A 566 -3.63 -9.97 -11.17
CA HIS A 566 -3.23 -8.89 -10.29
C HIS A 566 -2.91 -7.61 -11.07
N GLN A 567 -3.35 -6.47 -10.51
CA GLN A 567 -2.93 -5.15 -10.95
C GLN A 567 -1.89 -4.64 -9.98
N GLY A 568 -0.73 -4.23 -10.51
CA GLY A 568 0.39 -3.83 -9.65
C GLY A 568 0.08 -2.58 -8.84
N ASP A 569 0.60 -2.54 -7.61
CA ASP A 569 0.35 -1.49 -6.62
C ASP A 569 0.65 -0.07 -7.15
N LEU A 570 1.66 0.09 -8.01
CA LEU A 570 2.08 1.37 -8.57
C LEU A 570 1.04 1.98 -9.50
N VAL A 571 0.13 1.20 -10.09
CA VAL A 571 -0.91 1.75 -10.97
C VAL A 571 -1.82 2.70 -10.19
N SER A 572 -2.19 2.34 -8.96
CA SER A 572 -3.00 3.21 -8.08
C SER A 572 -2.31 4.53 -7.71
N ARG A 573 -0.99 4.64 -7.95
CA ARG A 573 -0.12 5.75 -7.55
C ARG A 573 0.28 6.67 -8.69
N LEU A 574 -0.31 6.46 -9.86
CA LEU A 574 -0.24 7.35 -11.01
C LEU A 574 -1.29 8.45 -10.91
N ALA A 575 -1.17 9.46 -11.77
CA ALA A 575 -2.28 10.38 -12.02
C ALA A 575 -3.48 9.62 -12.59
N GLU A 576 -4.71 10.09 -12.32
CA GLU A 576 -5.95 9.38 -12.66
C GLU A 576 -6.03 9.02 -14.16
N GLU A 577 -5.71 9.97 -15.04
CA GLU A 577 -5.72 9.77 -16.49
C GLU A 577 -4.71 8.73 -17.03
N GLU A 578 -3.72 8.35 -16.23
CA GLU A 578 -2.69 7.39 -16.64
C GLU A 578 -3.02 5.96 -16.20
N LYS A 579 -3.89 5.78 -15.20
CA LYS A 579 -4.21 4.48 -14.61
C LYS A 579 -4.76 3.52 -15.66
N GLY A 580 -5.65 3.99 -16.52
CA GLY A 580 -6.29 3.19 -17.58
C GLY A 580 -5.33 2.61 -18.63
N ARG A 581 -4.07 3.05 -18.68
CA ARG A 581 -3.02 2.49 -19.55
C ARG A 581 -2.52 1.13 -19.06
N TYR A 582 -2.77 0.79 -17.80
CA TYR A 582 -2.19 -0.38 -17.14
C TYR A 582 -3.28 -1.34 -16.68
N ARG A 583 -3.34 -2.50 -17.34
CA ARG A 583 -4.36 -3.52 -17.09
C ARG A 583 -3.88 -4.57 -16.09
N PRO A 584 -4.79 -5.14 -15.26
CA PRO A 584 -4.50 -6.33 -14.49
C PRO A 584 -4.03 -7.46 -15.40
N ALA A 585 -3.02 -8.22 -14.97
CA ALA A 585 -2.45 -9.28 -15.78
C ALA A 585 -2.29 -10.57 -14.97
N GLU A 586 -2.35 -11.70 -15.68
CA GLU A 586 -2.21 -13.02 -15.09
C GLU A 586 -0.77 -13.23 -14.60
N ARG A 587 -0.65 -13.90 -13.45
CA ARG A 587 0.59 -14.20 -12.76
C ARG A 587 0.56 -15.65 -12.28
N ILE A 588 1.75 -16.19 -12.11
CA ILE A 588 1.97 -17.49 -11.48
C ILE A 588 2.76 -17.30 -10.19
N ALA A 589 2.41 -18.10 -9.19
CA ALA A 589 3.18 -18.29 -7.96
C ALA A 589 3.20 -19.77 -7.60
N HIS A 590 4.13 -20.17 -6.73
CA HIS A 590 4.21 -21.54 -6.24
C HIS A 590 3.82 -21.60 -4.77
N ARG A 591 2.57 -21.96 -4.50
CA ARG A 591 2.09 -22.16 -3.13
C ARG A 591 2.77 -23.38 -2.50
N VAL A 592 3.14 -23.29 -1.23
CA VAL A 592 3.74 -24.39 -0.47
C VAL A 592 2.65 -25.10 0.31
N LEU A 593 2.69 -26.43 0.28
CA LEU A 593 1.77 -27.31 0.98
C LEU A 593 2.54 -28.17 1.99
N ASP A 594 1.88 -28.51 3.09
CA ASP A 594 2.35 -29.54 4.01
C ASP A 594 2.24 -30.95 3.38
N PRO A 595 2.76 -32.00 4.06
CA PRO A 595 2.63 -33.37 3.59
C PRO A 595 1.17 -33.85 3.45
N ASP A 596 0.26 -33.30 4.23
CA ASP A 596 -1.16 -33.68 4.26
C ASP A 596 -2.00 -32.96 3.18
N GLY A 597 -1.37 -32.03 2.45
CA GLY A 597 -1.97 -31.29 1.34
C GLY A 597 -2.64 -29.97 1.76
N GLN A 598 -2.55 -29.58 3.03
CA GLN A 598 -3.01 -28.28 3.49
C GLN A 598 -1.99 -27.18 3.13
N PRO A 599 -2.44 -25.93 2.93
CA PRO A 599 -1.53 -24.81 2.76
C PRO A 599 -0.60 -24.64 3.96
N TYR A 600 0.69 -24.42 3.69
CA TYR A 600 1.70 -24.16 4.72
C TYR A 600 1.35 -22.92 5.56
N ASP A 601 1.43 -22.99 6.88
CA ASP A 601 1.36 -21.81 7.76
C ASP A 601 2.69 -21.54 8.47
N ASP A 602 2.95 -20.26 8.74
CA ASP A 602 4.13 -19.86 9.50
C ASP A 602 3.95 -20.23 10.99
N ASP A 603 5.00 -20.75 11.62
CA ASP A 603 4.95 -21.23 13.00
C ASP A 603 5.60 -20.22 13.97
N PRO A 604 4.84 -19.54 14.84
CA PRO A 604 5.39 -18.61 15.83
C PRO A 604 6.40 -19.24 16.80
N HIS A 605 6.41 -20.56 16.95
CA HIS A 605 7.37 -21.30 17.80
C HIS A 605 8.63 -21.73 17.06
N SER A 606 8.73 -21.46 15.75
CA SER A 606 9.93 -21.81 14.99
C SER A 606 11.19 -21.13 15.56
N PRO A 607 12.35 -21.82 15.59
CA PRO A 607 13.62 -21.22 15.98
C PRO A 607 14.13 -20.18 14.96
N ILE A 608 13.54 -20.08 13.78
CA ILE A 608 13.92 -19.12 12.74
C ILE A 608 12.76 -18.15 12.56
N VAL A 609 13.01 -16.85 12.78
CA VAL A 609 12.01 -15.80 12.55
C VAL A 609 12.47 -14.84 11.48
N ILE A 610 11.55 -14.52 10.56
CA ILE A 610 11.72 -13.48 9.56
C ILE A 610 10.98 -12.24 10.03
N LEU A 611 11.71 -11.13 10.12
CA LEU A 611 11.19 -9.78 10.25
C LEU A 611 11.14 -9.14 8.87
N GLY A 612 9.98 -8.65 8.44
CA GLY A 612 9.94 -8.03 7.13
C GLY A 612 8.82 -7.05 6.85
N ASP A 613 8.78 -6.61 5.60
CA ASP A 613 7.77 -5.72 5.06
C ASP A 613 6.85 -6.46 4.08
N SER A 614 6.14 -5.69 3.24
CA SER A 614 5.24 -6.21 2.22
C SER A 614 5.92 -7.19 1.25
N PHE A 615 7.24 -7.17 1.05
CA PHE A 615 7.95 -8.15 0.23
C PHE A 615 7.87 -9.57 0.81
N THR A 616 7.85 -9.67 2.13
CA THR A 616 7.65 -10.95 2.83
C THR A 616 6.18 -11.36 2.86
N GLY A 617 5.25 -10.44 2.56
CA GLY A 617 3.82 -10.62 2.83
C GLY A 617 2.88 -10.72 1.66
N VAL A 618 3.14 -10.05 0.53
CA VAL A 618 2.22 -10.09 -0.62
C VAL A 618 2.00 -11.54 -1.07
N TYR A 619 3.06 -12.30 -1.33
CA TYR A 619 2.88 -13.69 -1.78
C TYR A 619 2.48 -14.65 -0.64
N GLN A 620 2.69 -14.26 0.62
CA GLN A 620 2.35 -15.09 1.78
C GLN A 620 0.89 -14.95 2.21
N ARG A 621 0.35 -13.73 2.22
CA ARG A 621 -0.91 -13.40 2.91
C ARG A 621 -2.03 -12.88 1.99
N THR A 622 -1.76 -12.64 0.70
CA THR A 622 -2.77 -12.10 -0.24
C THR A 622 -3.23 -13.13 -1.27
N TYR A 623 -3.10 -12.87 -2.57
CA TYR A 623 -3.78 -13.59 -3.65
C TYR A 623 -3.40 -15.07 -3.75
N CYS A 624 -2.11 -15.38 -3.83
CA CYS A 624 -1.64 -16.75 -4.01
C CYS A 624 -1.69 -17.58 -2.72
N ARG A 625 -1.55 -16.91 -1.56
CA ARG A 625 -1.48 -17.46 -0.20
C ARG A 625 -0.38 -18.52 -0.02
N ASN A 626 0.41 -18.40 1.04
CA ASN A 626 1.42 -19.40 1.41
C ASN A 626 2.47 -19.66 0.29
N ALA A 627 2.73 -18.65 -0.54
CA ALA A 627 3.76 -18.66 -1.61
C ALA A 627 4.87 -17.63 -1.33
N GLY A 628 4.96 -17.14 -0.10
CA GLY A 628 5.93 -16.13 0.30
C GLY A 628 7.35 -16.65 0.46
N VAL A 629 8.27 -15.74 0.76
CA VAL A 629 9.66 -16.10 1.06
C VAL A 629 9.76 -17.02 2.27
N SER A 630 8.88 -16.86 3.27
CA SER A 630 8.82 -17.71 4.46
C SER A 630 8.43 -19.15 4.11
N ALA A 631 7.34 -19.33 3.36
CA ALA A 631 6.89 -20.63 2.86
C ALA A 631 7.96 -21.35 2.03
N HIS A 632 8.60 -20.65 1.09
CA HIS A 632 9.66 -21.26 0.30
C HIS A 632 10.93 -21.54 1.10
N LEU A 633 11.26 -20.71 2.10
CA LEU A 633 12.36 -20.99 3.01
C LEU A 633 12.06 -22.24 3.82
N ALA A 634 10.84 -22.37 4.36
CA ALA A 634 10.40 -23.54 5.10
C ALA A 634 10.53 -24.82 4.25
N ARG A 635 10.05 -24.77 3.00
CA ARG A 635 10.21 -25.88 2.03
C ARG A 635 11.68 -26.26 1.79
N LEU A 636 12.57 -25.28 1.69
CA LEU A 636 13.99 -25.51 1.39
C LEU A 636 14.79 -26.01 2.59
N LEU A 637 14.34 -25.69 3.81
CA LEU A 637 14.92 -26.15 5.06
C LEU A 637 14.30 -27.46 5.55
N GLY A 638 13.08 -27.77 5.11
CA GLY A 638 12.27 -28.86 5.67
C GLY A 638 11.80 -28.55 7.09
N HIS A 639 11.64 -27.28 7.46
CA HIS A 639 11.24 -26.88 8.81
C HIS A 639 10.44 -25.57 8.73
N PRO A 640 9.34 -25.40 9.50
CA PRO A 640 8.57 -24.16 9.45
C PRO A 640 9.40 -22.97 9.93
N VAL A 641 9.02 -21.77 9.52
CA VAL A 641 9.60 -20.50 9.97
C VAL A 641 8.51 -19.60 10.54
N ASP A 642 8.91 -18.70 11.42
CA ASP A 642 8.04 -17.64 11.95
C ASP A 642 8.14 -16.40 11.03
N LEU A 643 7.04 -15.68 10.88
CA LEU A 643 6.97 -14.45 10.08
C LEU A 643 6.30 -13.33 10.87
N VAL A 644 7.10 -12.32 11.22
CA VAL A 644 6.65 -11.05 11.79
C VAL A 644 6.82 -9.98 10.74
N MET A 645 5.73 -9.37 10.29
CA MET A 645 5.79 -8.34 9.27
C MET A 645 5.02 -7.08 9.62
N SER A 646 5.37 -6.01 8.93
CA SER A 646 4.65 -4.74 8.95
C SER A 646 4.58 -4.17 7.53
N TYR A 647 3.38 -3.86 7.02
CA TYR A 647 3.26 -3.27 5.68
C TYR A 647 4.00 -1.93 5.63
N GLY A 648 5.06 -1.89 4.81
CA GLY A 648 6.16 -0.91 4.80
C GLY A 648 6.61 -0.30 6.15
N GLY A 649 6.48 -1.11 7.19
CA GLY A 649 7.17 -0.92 8.46
C GLY A 649 8.53 -1.64 8.49
N GLY A 650 9.18 -1.84 7.34
CA GLY A 650 10.39 -2.66 7.22
C GLY A 650 11.43 -2.37 8.30
N PRO A 651 11.78 -1.10 8.56
CA PRO A 651 12.61 -0.73 9.69
C PRO A 651 11.95 -1.08 11.05
N ASN A 652 10.81 -0.48 11.39
CA ASN A 652 10.28 -0.53 12.76
C ASN A 652 9.56 -1.85 13.13
N VAL A 653 9.46 -2.83 12.22
CA VAL A 653 8.87 -4.17 12.46
C VAL A 653 9.49 -4.90 13.65
N ARG A 654 10.77 -4.61 13.99
CA ARG A 654 11.45 -5.15 15.18
C ARG A 654 10.65 -4.96 16.46
N ARG A 655 9.87 -3.87 16.57
CA ARG A 655 9.01 -3.60 17.72
C ARG A 655 7.92 -4.66 17.90
N LYS A 656 7.36 -5.18 16.80
CA LYS A 656 6.36 -6.25 16.86
C LYS A 656 6.97 -7.51 17.48
N LEU A 657 8.18 -7.86 17.07
CA LEU A 657 8.90 -8.99 17.65
C LEU A 657 9.22 -8.75 19.14
N LEU A 658 9.74 -7.58 19.48
CA LEU A 658 10.11 -7.23 20.86
C LEU A 658 8.91 -7.22 21.82
N ARG A 659 7.71 -6.91 21.34
CA ARG A 659 6.47 -7.00 22.15
C ARG A 659 6.13 -8.42 22.59
N ARG A 660 6.68 -9.45 21.95
CA ARG A 660 6.54 -10.84 22.41
C ARG A 660 7.36 -11.12 23.69
N GLY A 661 8.24 -10.20 24.07
CA GLY A 661 9.09 -10.30 25.26
C GLY A 661 10.37 -11.11 25.03
N GLU A 662 11.36 -10.92 25.91
CA GLU A 662 12.66 -11.62 25.82
C GLU A 662 12.52 -13.14 25.90
N GLN A 663 11.56 -13.65 26.68
CA GLN A 663 11.31 -15.08 26.80
C GLN A 663 10.92 -15.71 25.46
N ALA A 664 10.11 -15.03 24.64
CA ALA A 664 9.77 -15.50 23.30
C ALA A 664 10.96 -15.47 22.34
N LEU A 665 11.96 -14.62 22.60
CA LEU A 665 13.20 -14.54 21.83
C LEU A 665 14.22 -15.60 22.22
N ALA A 666 14.24 -16.04 23.49
CA ALA A 666 15.17 -17.05 23.98
C ALA A 666 15.06 -18.40 23.23
N GLY A 667 13.86 -18.73 22.75
CA GLY A 667 13.61 -19.91 21.91
C GLY A 667 14.12 -19.79 20.47
N LYS A 668 14.45 -18.58 20.01
CA LYS A 668 14.94 -18.33 18.65
C LYS A 668 16.42 -18.68 18.53
N ARG A 669 16.82 -19.13 17.36
CA ARG A 669 18.20 -19.38 16.94
C ARG A 669 18.67 -18.34 15.95
N LEU A 670 17.77 -17.82 15.12
CA LEU A 670 18.08 -16.87 14.07
C LEU A 670 16.94 -15.87 13.85
N VAL A 671 17.29 -14.60 13.83
CA VAL A 671 16.43 -13.51 13.35
C VAL A 671 16.94 -13.03 11.99
N ILE A 672 16.08 -13.11 10.98
CA ILE A 672 16.34 -12.63 9.62
C ILE A 672 15.56 -11.34 9.43
N TRP A 673 16.23 -10.20 9.27
CA TRP A 673 15.59 -8.92 9.03
C TRP A 673 15.68 -8.53 7.56
N MET A 674 14.55 -8.69 6.86
CA MET A 674 14.42 -8.66 5.42
C MET A 674 13.37 -7.65 4.96
N PHE A 675 13.81 -6.54 4.36
CA PHE A 675 12.93 -5.47 3.89
C PHE A 675 13.53 -4.75 2.67
N ALA A 676 12.73 -3.94 1.99
CA ALA A 676 13.16 -3.19 0.82
C ALA A 676 14.34 -2.25 1.15
N ALA A 677 15.45 -2.37 0.42
CA ALA A 677 16.65 -1.56 0.64
C ALA A 677 16.40 -0.06 0.56
N ARG A 678 15.36 0.37 -0.18
CA ARG A 678 14.95 1.77 -0.24
C ARG A 678 14.64 2.38 1.13
N ASP A 679 14.17 1.58 2.09
CA ASP A 679 13.79 2.07 3.42
C ASP A 679 15.03 2.32 4.32
N LEU A 680 16.24 2.05 3.82
CA LEU A 680 17.50 2.50 4.43
C LEU A 680 17.77 4.00 4.21
N TYR A 681 17.01 4.65 3.32
CA TYR A 681 17.13 6.08 3.02
C TYR A 681 15.80 6.80 3.20
N ASP A 682 15.79 7.86 4.00
CA ASP A 682 14.68 8.77 4.19
C ASP A 682 13.37 8.02 4.49
N TYR A 683 13.47 7.07 5.43
CA TYR A 683 12.33 6.33 5.91
C TYR A 683 11.29 7.30 6.49
N TRP A 684 10.02 7.03 6.23
CA TRP A 684 8.94 7.98 6.53
C TRP A 684 8.76 8.23 8.04
N GLU A 685 9.16 7.28 8.89
CA GLU A 685 9.34 7.47 10.34
C GLU A 685 10.82 7.49 10.70
N ASP A 686 11.10 7.76 11.97
CA ASP A 686 12.44 7.59 12.51
C ASP A 686 12.70 6.10 12.78
N TRP A 687 13.97 5.73 12.70
CA TRP A 687 14.47 4.45 13.18
C TRP A 687 14.43 4.46 14.69
N GLU A 688 13.30 4.03 15.24
CA GLU A 688 13.07 4.05 16.68
C GLU A 688 14.15 3.29 17.46
N PRO A 689 14.78 3.90 18.48
CA PRO A 689 15.72 3.18 19.34
C PRO A 689 15.09 1.96 19.99
N LEU A 690 15.90 0.97 20.35
CA LEU A 690 15.45 -0.07 21.27
C LEU A 690 15.11 0.62 22.60
N GLN A 691 13.84 0.60 23.00
CA GLN A 691 13.47 1.17 24.29
C GLN A 691 14.08 0.31 25.40
N PRO A 692 14.72 0.91 26.43
CA PRO A 692 15.09 0.18 27.63
C PRO A 692 13.81 -0.37 28.27
N GLU A 693 13.88 -1.59 28.80
CA GLU A 693 12.73 -2.23 29.44
C GLU A 693 12.04 -1.27 30.42
N ARG A 694 10.72 -1.13 30.29
CA ARG A 694 9.92 -0.77 31.44
C ARG A 694 10.05 -1.93 32.41
N LYS A 695 10.97 -1.81 33.39
CA LYS A 695 10.98 -2.68 34.57
C LYS A 695 9.55 -2.73 35.10
N GLY A 696 8.93 -3.92 35.02
CA GLY A 696 7.58 -4.15 35.48
C GLY A 696 7.42 -3.70 36.93
N ARG A 697 6.30 -3.02 37.20
CA ARG A 697 5.73 -2.99 38.55
C ARG A 697 4.80 -4.17 38.71
#